data_AF-A0A928LYZ4-F1
#
_entry.id   AF-A0A928LYZ4-F1
#
_cell.length_a   1.000
_cell.length_b   1.000
_cell.length_c   1.000
_cell.angle_alpha   90.00
_cell.angle_beta   90.00
_cell.angle_gamma   90.00
#
_symmetry.space_group_name_H-M   'P 1'
#
loop_
_entity.id
_entity.type
_entity.pdbx_description
1 polymer ?
#
loop_
_entity_poly.entity_id
_entity_poly.type
_entity_poly.pdbx_seq_one_letter_code
_entity_poly.pdbx_strand_id
1 'polypeptide(L)'
;MKTTMKKLFAVLLALVMTLSLMVPTAFAAEGEAIDAQAGDTAAPAAEAKASFTSDDPDDYDMISLADVKTFTAKIPLSAAIAEEDLANVVWTMDWDKELTDEIYMDTAKYPNHTAGGALSGFKTNRNAADLFIDVATSQITEDDVSYLVLTFKNNCYFNADPSAPHSNGGAYLDVCGYFTLNAKLGETALGSVDVKIVPYDDFNTMDEIYAELDEMEAFAAQNTDLFVKQYSMGKSSGDIYAPLDMPYLIIADSESSVVEWLKFTEKAENDPTAVLADIAAGKYDDIKVPVMYSNIHANEVAAADGIMAFTWMLLNSAAAEKAMAYTELTGFTAAGEAKLSDEIAMYNMLIPDLVKDTATFLGAITDENPEDAYTRFYAYSDVVDLDKYYTSTENTVDVDALLDDVFFILVPEENVEGREYITRTASNGYDLNRDNSFQTTAETQNMQKLIGTFNPVSLMEFHGRVEGFQVEPCTPPHEPNFEYDLLSEYMLFCGEAFGNAAVANNDGYNSYTMPMRDYLYTTKNGPSWYVWDDMSTSYTPQFAMLQGALAYTVELPAYNDDTVAAVQYGCLGLSDFIASEKMGILANQVEIYERGVSNKNSNDTVNVWLSDQTDVEGAEADLWRPVFNGEGENGNFYPEFYIIPLDAENQSNLDAAYDMMEWLSRNDVKILVTKSAYTYGGITYPAGTMIISMYQAKRSVANGALYDGTFITTWDELYSEGITTFNETRGFDMVTVAKTGEISKVKAACGSAMDYEDCLSYIEENKKTVFSGEKYADVIISNASEASTSAVNALLKDGKDVGMITDAQSEFYGDFICSYKDFLTVADDYTLTATGIASTAENYPAALSIAKAPTVFITGASSKNSSGFVYTSQVGNANWNYDRIAMELMNFNVTKDASAADVIVGASSLSGAAKTAVLSGTPYIGYGSNMRRLDIITASYVRTGGMDCLPYVVYPSTNLINSSYVTEGDEVMYGYGAAFYSAVPEGAEILVKVDAAKEPTEGFMPASDNTDAFLAGGILGFSYTGKANDGKSDIDIAIFANSLTHKVHQRDEYAYISNFIFSKLLGEEYTPTYLITEGNEGVWNYNTPADLSFSSNGPKEQFVGIEIDGVAVDAANYTLAEDGMTVTLKSDYINTLKSGEKAISLVFSDGTADGVFTVVHKAPATGDSFNALLWICLMSVTALAGAMLVYSKKQHA
;
A
#
# COMPACT_ATOMS: atom_id res chain seq x y z
N MET A 1 -1.46 -38.45 18.78
CA MET A 1 -2.41 -37.33 18.89
C MET A 1 -2.38 -36.37 17.75
N LYS A 2 -1.22 -36.00 17.17
CA LYS A 2 -1.22 -35.18 15.94
C LYS A 2 -1.91 -35.84 14.72
N THR A 3 -2.13 -37.16 14.70
CA THR A 3 -2.93 -37.86 13.66
C THR A 3 -4.41 -38.04 14.02
N THR A 4 -4.79 -37.71 15.24
CA THR A 4 -6.13 -37.96 15.78
C THR A 4 -6.84 -36.62 16.00
N MET A 5 -6.16 -35.58 16.50
CA MET A 5 -6.65 -34.19 16.46
C MET A 5 -6.85 -33.65 15.03
N LYS A 6 -6.13 -34.13 14.00
CA LYS A 6 -6.42 -33.80 12.60
C LYS A 6 -7.73 -34.43 12.08
N LYS A 7 -8.18 -35.54 12.68
CA LYS A 7 -9.53 -36.10 12.44
C LYS A 7 -10.58 -35.44 13.31
N LEU A 8 -10.23 -34.95 14.50
CA LEU A 8 -11.17 -34.21 15.34
C LEU A 8 -11.40 -32.77 14.84
N PHE A 9 -10.39 -32.10 14.26
CA PHE A 9 -10.55 -30.79 13.62
C PHE A 9 -11.15 -30.89 12.21
N ALA A 10 -10.85 -31.93 11.42
CA ALA A 10 -11.57 -32.19 10.17
C ALA A 10 -13.03 -32.62 10.39
N VAL A 11 -13.36 -33.19 11.55
CA VAL A 11 -14.74 -33.48 11.96
C VAL A 11 -15.40 -32.30 12.66
N LEU A 12 -14.67 -31.39 13.33
CA LEU A 12 -15.23 -30.15 13.90
C LEU A 12 -15.47 -29.08 12.83
N LEU A 13 -14.61 -28.96 11.83
CA LEU A 13 -14.79 -28.03 10.70
C LEU A 13 -15.93 -28.53 9.77
N ALA A 14 -16.08 -29.85 9.61
CA ALA A 14 -17.23 -30.45 8.95
C ALA A 14 -18.53 -30.42 9.79
N LEU A 15 -18.47 -30.23 11.12
CA LEU A 15 -19.64 -30.05 11.98
C LEU A 15 -20.03 -28.57 12.18
N VAL A 16 -19.10 -27.63 12.00
CA VAL A 16 -19.36 -26.19 12.04
C VAL A 16 -19.88 -25.67 10.69
N MET A 17 -19.60 -26.38 9.59
CA MET A 17 -20.28 -26.16 8.29
C MET A 17 -21.61 -26.93 8.12
N THR A 18 -22.14 -27.62 9.16
CA THR A 18 -23.41 -28.37 9.05
C THR A 18 -24.45 -28.08 10.14
N LEU A 19 -24.31 -27.01 10.93
CA LEU A 19 -25.31 -26.64 11.94
C LEU A 19 -25.42 -25.11 12.15
N SER A 20 -25.76 -24.40 11.08
CA SER A 20 -26.43 -23.09 11.13
C SER A 20 -27.74 -23.14 10.33
N LEU A 21 -28.54 -24.18 10.57
CA LEU A 21 -29.94 -24.22 10.13
C LEU A 21 -30.83 -24.61 11.30
N MET A 22 -31.90 -23.83 11.45
CA MET A 22 -33.10 -24.01 12.29
C MET A 22 -33.12 -23.37 13.69
N VAL A 23 -33.50 -22.09 13.72
CA VAL A 23 -34.73 -21.67 14.43
C VAL A 23 -35.49 -20.67 13.54
N PRO A 24 -36.76 -20.94 13.17
CA PRO A 24 -37.56 -20.03 12.34
C PRO A 24 -38.21 -18.96 13.22
N THR A 25 -37.96 -17.69 12.95
CA THR A 25 -38.82 -16.59 13.39
C THR A 25 -39.75 -16.23 12.25
N ALA A 26 -41.02 -16.58 12.45
CA ALA A 26 -42.13 -16.23 11.60
C ALA A 26 -42.38 -14.71 11.61
N PHE A 27 -42.39 -14.10 10.44
CA PHE A 27 -43.41 -13.12 10.06
C PHE A 27 -43.95 -13.50 8.69
N ALA A 28 -45.28 -13.48 8.60
CA ALA A 28 -46.05 -13.98 7.48
C ALA A 28 -45.92 -13.05 6.27
N ALA A 29 -45.50 -13.61 5.15
CA ALA A 29 -45.90 -13.16 3.83
C ALA A 29 -46.83 -14.25 3.26
N GLU A 30 -48.09 -13.89 3.02
CA GLU A 30 -49.03 -14.72 2.27
C GLU A 30 -48.60 -14.70 0.79
N GLY A 31 -47.92 -15.76 0.36
CA GLY A 31 -47.73 -16.07 -1.06
C GLY A 31 -48.72 -17.16 -1.47
N GLU A 32 -49.73 -16.80 -2.25
CA GLU A 32 -50.60 -17.77 -2.95
C GLU A 32 -49.81 -18.47 -4.06
N ALA A 33 -49.91 -19.80 -4.11
CA ALA A 33 -49.38 -20.63 -5.18
C ALA A 33 -50.17 -20.42 -6.47
N ILE A 34 -49.49 -20.20 -7.59
CA ILE A 34 -50.08 -20.29 -8.93
C ILE A 34 -49.72 -21.64 -9.54
N ASP A 35 -50.72 -22.50 -9.58
CA ASP A 35 -50.77 -23.76 -10.31
C ASP A 35 -50.83 -23.46 -11.82
N ALA A 36 -50.03 -24.18 -12.61
CA ALA A 36 -50.05 -24.08 -14.06
C ALA A 36 -51.35 -24.69 -14.60
N GLN A 37 -52.37 -23.86 -14.78
CA GLN A 37 -53.51 -24.16 -15.64
C GLN A 37 -53.65 -23.09 -16.71
N ALA A 38 -53.47 -23.52 -17.96
CA ALA A 38 -53.91 -22.80 -19.14
C ALA A 38 -55.42 -22.51 -19.03
N GLY A 39 -55.75 -21.26 -18.72
CA GLY A 39 -57.09 -20.74 -18.61
C GLY A 39 -57.07 -19.27 -19.00
N ASP A 40 -57.77 -18.96 -20.08
CA ASP A 40 -58.01 -17.63 -20.62
C ASP A 40 -58.69 -16.74 -19.55
N THR A 41 -57.92 -15.95 -18.81
CA THR A 41 -58.42 -14.93 -17.88
C THR A 41 -57.67 -13.63 -18.16
N ALA A 42 -58.41 -12.62 -18.64
CA ALA A 42 -57.90 -11.27 -18.85
C ALA A 42 -57.19 -10.75 -17.60
N ALA A 43 -55.96 -10.25 -17.79
CA ALA A 43 -55.18 -9.59 -16.76
C ALA A 43 -55.98 -8.45 -16.09
N PRO A 44 -55.82 -8.21 -14.78
CA PRO A 44 -56.36 -7.01 -14.16
C PRO A 44 -55.79 -5.77 -14.87
N ALA A 45 -56.63 -4.75 -15.11
CA ALA A 45 -56.19 -3.50 -15.72
C ALA A 45 -55.05 -2.90 -14.88
N ALA A 46 -53.91 -2.61 -15.52
CA ALA A 46 -52.77 -1.98 -14.87
C ALA A 46 -53.20 -0.65 -14.23
N GLU A 47 -52.83 -0.43 -12.96
CA GLU A 47 -53.04 0.87 -12.33
C GLU A 47 -52.26 1.94 -13.10
N ALA A 48 -52.88 3.10 -13.34
CA ALA A 48 -52.23 4.24 -13.96
C ALA A 48 -51.04 4.69 -13.11
N LYS A 49 -49.82 4.56 -13.63
CA LYS A 49 -48.58 4.94 -12.94
C LYS A 49 -47.89 6.07 -13.69
N ALA A 50 -47.19 6.90 -12.93
CA ALA A 50 -46.25 7.84 -13.53
C ALA A 50 -45.06 7.06 -14.11
N SER A 51 -44.47 7.57 -15.19
CA SER A 51 -43.29 6.97 -15.82
C SER A 51 -42.35 8.05 -16.30
N PHE A 52 -41.06 7.74 -16.31
CA PHE A 52 -39.99 8.51 -16.90
C PHE A 52 -39.22 7.53 -17.78
N THR A 53 -39.10 7.83 -19.07
CA THR A 53 -38.43 6.92 -20.02
C THR A 53 -37.54 7.67 -20.98
N SER A 54 -36.44 7.05 -21.43
CA SER A 54 -35.77 7.49 -22.65
C SER A 54 -36.67 7.25 -23.87
N ASP A 55 -36.52 8.06 -24.90
CA ASP A 55 -37.21 7.86 -26.19
C ASP A 55 -36.53 6.78 -27.05
N ASP A 56 -35.27 6.42 -26.73
CA ASP A 56 -34.57 5.27 -27.30
C ASP A 56 -34.80 4.04 -26.40
N PRO A 57 -35.37 2.93 -26.92
CA PRO A 57 -35.59 1.73 -26.11
C PRO A 57 -34.31 1.01 -25.68
N ASP A 58 -33.17 1.31 -26.31
CA ASP A 58 -31.87 0.74 -25.96
C ASP A 58 -31.13 1.59 -24.90
N ASP A 59 -31.69 2.74 -24.52
CA ASP A 59 -31.16 3.62 -23.46
C ASP A 59 -31.73 3.29 -22.08
N TYR A 60 -30.97 3.61 -21.03
CA TYR A 60 -31.46 3.59 -19.65
C TYR A 60 -32.45 4.73 -19.37
N ASP A 61 -33.42 4.46 -18.49
CA ASP A 61 -34.44 5.42 -18.02
C ASP A 61 -33.89 6.39 -16.96
N MET A 62 -32.72 6.98 -17.23
CA MET A 62 -31.99 7.91 -16.37
C MET A 62 -31.24 8.96 -17.19
N ILE A 63 -30.84 10.05 -16.53
CA ILE A 63 -30.16 11.16 -17.21
C ILE A 63 -28.64 11.04 -17.03
N SER A 64 -27.95 10.62 -18.10
CA SER A 64 -26.48 10.73 -18.22
C SER A 64 -26.03 12.19 -18.37
N LEU A 65 -24.92 12.55 -17.72
CA LEU A 65 -24.26 13.84 -17.86
C LEU A 65 -23.28 13.87 -19.06
N ALA A 66 -22.82 12.70 -19.53
CA ALA A 66 -21.94 12.54 -20.67
C ALA A 66 -22.70 12.63 -22.00
N ASP A 67 -23.93 12.12 -22.05
CA ASP A 67 -24.65 11.91 -23.31
C ASP A 67 -25.82 12.86 -23.51
N VAL A 68 -26.33 12.84 -24.73
CA VAL A 68 -27.37 13.74 -25.20
C VAL A 68 -28.59 12.89 -25.60
N LYS A 69 -29.55 12.76 -24.68
CA LYS A 69 -30.72 11.90 -24.79
C LYS A 69 -32.02 12.70 -24.78
N THR A 70 -33.10 12.08 -25.27
CA THR A 70 -34.45 12.66 -25.26
C THR A 70 -35.32 11.83 -24.32
N PHE A 71 -36.09 12.50 -23.46
CA PHE A 71 -36.87 11.85 -22.41
C PHE A 71 -38.33 12.23 -22.49
N THR A 72 -39.17 11.27 -22.11
CA THR A 72 -40.61 11.43 -21.92
C THR A 72 -41.02 11.09 -20.50
N ALA A 73 -41.60 12.05 -19.78
CA ALA A 73 -42.26 11.81 -18.49
C ALA A 73 -43.79 11.84 -18.64
N LYS A 74 -44.48 10.80 -18.15
CA LYS A 74 -45.95 10.72 -18.11
C LYS A 74 -46.42 10.73 -16.66
N ILE A 75 -47.34 11.64 -16.32
CA ILE A 75 -47.94 11.72 -14.98
C ILE A 75 -49.46 11.55 -15.10
N PRO A 76 -50.08 10.56 -14.42
CA PRO A 76 -51.52 10.36 -14.47
C PRO A 76 -52.25 11.53 -13.81
N LEU A 77 -53.23 12.09 -14.51
CA LEU A 77 -54.04 13.20 -14.04
C LEU A 77 -55.35 12.72 -13.44
N SER A 78 -55.72 13.30 -12.29
CA SER A 78 -57.05 13.09 -11.70
C SER A 78 -58.19 13.74 -12.52
N ALA A 79 -57.87 14.74 -13.35
CA ALA A 79 -58.76 15.37 -14.32
C ALA A 79 -57.95 16.04 -15.45
N ALA A 80 -58.50 16.07 -16.66
CA ALA A 80 -57.88 16.75 -17.79
C ALA A 80 -57.70 18.26 -17.54
N ILE A 81 -56.55 18.79 -17.96
CA ILE A 81 -56.19 20.21 -17.90
C ILE A 81 -56.67 20.88 -19.19
N ALA A 82 -57.12 22.14 -19.09
CA ALA A 82 -57.51 22.92 -20.26
C ALA A 82 -56.28 23.22 -21.13
N GLU A 83 -56.44 23.17 -22.46
CA GLU A 83 -55.33 23.30 -23.41
C GLU A 83 -54.58 24.64 -23.26
N GLU A 84 -55.30 25.72 -22.94
CA GLU A 84 -54.73 27.03 -22.63
C GLU A 84 -53.89 27.10 -21.35
N ASP A 85 -54.07 26.16 -20.42
CA ASP A 85 -53.37 26.11 -19.13
C ASP A 85 -52.11 25.25 -19.17
N LEU A 86 -51.94 24.39 -20.20
CA LEU A 86 -50.75 23.54 -20.35
C LEU A 86 -49.45 24.35 -20.43
N ALA A 87 -49.48 25.52 -21.09
CA ALA A 87 -48.32 26.42 -21.18
C ALA A 87 -47.95 27.08 -19.84
N ASN A 88 -48.80 27.00 -18.83
CA ASN A 88 -48.57 27.55 -17.49
C ASN A 88 -48.14 26.47 -16.48
N VAL A 89 -48.02 25.21 -16.91
CA VAL A 89 -47.47 24.14 -16.08
C VAL A 89 -45.98 24.41 -15.86
N VAL A 90 -45.56 24.37 -14.60
CA VAL A 90 -44.17 24.51 -14.18
C VAL A 90 -43.65 23.15 -13.77
N TRP A 91 -42.51 22.77 -14.36
CA TRP A 91 -41.76 21.56 -14.01
C TRP A 91 -40.57 21.93 -13.13
N THR A 92 -40.48 21.28 -11.98
CA THR A 92 -39.32 21.37 -11.08
C THR A 92 -38.75 19.99 -10.87
N MET A 93 -37.43 19.90 -10.79
CA MET A 93 -36.73 18.69 -10.40
C MET A 93 -36.10 18.98 -9.04
N ASP A 94 -36.73 18.46 -8.00
CA ASP A 94 -36.38 18.74 -6.61
C ASP A 94 -35.55 17.57 -6.08
N TRP A 95 -34.40 17.87 -5.46
CA TRP A 95 -33.48 16.82 -4.99
C TRP A 95 -34.12 15.97 -3.89
N ASP A 96 -34.13 14.65 -4.06
CA ASP A 96 -34.55 13.71 -3.04
C ASP A 96 -33.34 13.30 -2.20
N LYS A 97 -33.11 14.10 -1.15
CA LYS A 97 -32.02 13.87 -0.22
C LYS A 97 -32.13 12.53 0.49
N GLU A 98 -33.33 12.13 0.91
CA GLU A 98 -33.50 10.92 1.73
C GLU A 98 -33.18 9.68 0.89
N LEU A 99 -33.70 9.62 -0.34
CA LEU A 99 -33.39 8.53 -1.25
C LEU A 99 -31.91 8.56 -1.68
N THR A 100 -31.35 9.72 -2.01
CA THR A 100 -29.93 9.82 -2.37
C THR A 100 -29.01 9.34 -1.23
N ASP A 101 -29.28 9.74 0.01
CA ASP A 101 -28.47 9.38 1.19
C ASP A 101 -28.60 7.89 1.56
N GLU A 102 -29.73 7.25 1.23
CA GLU A 102 -29.99 5.83 1.52
C GLU A 102 -29.37 4.88 0.48
N ILE A 103 -29.38 5.26 -0.81
CA ILE A 103 -29.08 4.33 -1.90
C ILE A 103 -28.08 4.82 -2.96
N TYR A 104 -27.54 6.04 -2.87
CA TYR A 104 -26.57 6.54 -3.87
C TYR A 104 -25.30 7.11 -3.26
N MET A 105 -25.40 8.11 -2.37
CA MET A 105 -24.21 8.80 -1.85
C MET A 105 -24.47 9.48 -0.51
N ASP A 106 -23.54 9.30 0.43
CA ASP A 106 -23.58 9.93 1.77
C ASP A 106 -23.42 11.45 1.68
N THR A 107 -24.50 12.16 2.00
CA THR A 107 -24.57 13.62 1.91
C THR A 107 -23.78 14.34 2.99
N ALA A 108 -23.31 13.66 4.04
CA ALA A 108 -22.35 14.22 4.99
C ALA A 108 -20.94 14.28 4.39
N LYS A 109 -20.59 13.33 3.51
CA LYS A 109 -19.33 13.32 2.75
C LYS A 109 -19.39 14.30 1.57
N TYR A 110 -20.56 14.44 0.94
CA TYR A 110 -20.86 15.35 -0.18
C TYR A 110 -21.93 16.41 0.18
N PRO A 111 -21.59 17.42 1.00
CA PRO A 111 -22.58 18.35 1.54
C PRO A 111 -23.04 19.45 0.57
N ASN A 112 -22.51 19.49 -0.65
CA ASN A 112 -22.62 20.63 -1.57
C ASN A 112 -23.63 20.42 -2.72
N HIS A 113 -24.50 19.42 -2.60
CA HIS A 113 -25.54 19.13 -3.60
C HIS A 113 -26.41 20.33 -3.95
N THR A 114 -26.82 20.36 -5.22
CA THR A 114 -27.90 21.25 -5.66
C THR A 114 -29.21 20.91 -4.95
N ALA A 115 -29.96 21.93 -4.52
CA ALA A 115 -31.30 21.73 -3.99
C ALA A 115 -32.34 21.37 -5.07
N GLY A 116 -31.93 21.37 -6.34
CA GLY A 116 -32.83 21.27 -7.48
C GLY A 116 -33.55 22.58 -7.80
N GLY A 117 -34.67 22.50 -8.51
CA GLY A 117 -35.51 23.64 -8.87
C GLY A 117 -36.12 23.53 -10.27
N ALA A 118 -36.49 24.66 -10.87
CA ALA A 118 -37.01 24.67 -12.24
C ALA A 118 -35.98 24.09 -13.23
N LEU A 119 -36.44 23.36 -14.25
CA LEU A 119 -35.54 22.73 -15.24
C LEU A 119 -34.58 23.74 -15.90
N SER A 120 -35.05 24.96 -16.17
CA SER A 120 -34.22 26.07 -16.71
C SER A 120 -33.14 26.60 -15.75
N GLY A 121 -33.18 26.18 -14.49
CA GLY A 121 -32.18 26.47 -13.47
C GLY A 121 -30.97 25.55 -13.51
N PHE A 122 -31.08 24.36 -14.13
CA PHE A 122 -29.96 23.43 -14.29
C PHE A 122 -29.06 23.85 -15.45
N LYS A 123 -27.75 23.87 -15.20
CA LYS A 123 -26.73 24.41 -16.12
C LYS A 123 -25.59 23.44 -16.35
N THR A 124 -24.96 23.52 -17.52
CA THR A 124 -23.72 22.77 -17.83
C THR A 124 -22.49 23.38 -17.14
N ASN A 125 -21.43 22.58 -16.89
CA ASN A 125 -20.36 22.92 -15.94
C ASN A 125 -19.39 24.05 -16.33
N ARG A 126 -19.36 24.48 -17.61
CA ARG A 126 -18.40 25.47 -18.14
C ARG A 126 -19.02 26.66 -18.87
N ASN A 127 -20.18 26.47 -19.52
CA ASN A 127 -20.76 27.47 -20.41
C ASN A 127 -22.05 28.11 -19.89
N ALA A 128 -22.57 27.63 -18.75
CA ALA A 128 -23.87 28.02 -18.20
C ALA A 128 -25.04 27.91 -19.21
N ALA A 129 -24.91 27.02 -20.20
CA ALA A 129 -26.03 26.65 -21.07
C ALA A 129 -27.06 25.86 -20.26
N ASP A 130 -28.31 25.85 -20.72
CA ASP A 130 -29.35 25.05 -20.09
C ASP A 130 -29.00 23.56 -20.23
N LEU A 131 -29.01 22.84 -19.11
CA LEU A 131 -28.82 21.39 -19.12
C LEU A 131 -30.00 20.71 -19.81
N PHE A 132 -31.22 21.19 -19.56
CA PHE A 132 -32.45 20.69 -20.18
C PHE A 132 -32.98 21.68 -21.22
N ILE A 133 -33.16 21.19 -22.44
CA ILE A 133 -33.61 21.94 -23.61
C ILE A 133 -34.82 21.27 -24.25
N ASP A 134 -35.44 21.95 -25.21
CA ASP A 134 -36.61 21.47 -25.97
C ASP A 134 -37.78 21.00 -25.07
N VAL A 135 -37.90 21.64 -23.90
CA VAL A 135 -38.93 21.35 -22.91
C VAL A 135 -40.32 21.67 -23.47
N ALA A 136 -41.14 20.64 -23.64
CA ALA A 136 -42.51 20.76 -24.12
C ALA A 136 -43.48 19.98 -23.23
N THR A 137 -44.61 20.62 -22.91
CA THR A 137 -45.70 20.00 -22.13
C THR A 137 -46.89 19.74 -23.04
N SER A 138 -47.44 18.53 -22.97
CA SER A 138 -48.65 18.14 -23.67
C SER A 138 -49.53 17.25 -22.78
N GLN A 139 -50.67 16.82 -23.29
CA GLN A 139 -51.56 15.90 -22.59
C GLN A 139 -52.07 14.84 -23.58
N ILE A 140 -52.08 13.59 -23.14
CA ILE A 140 -52.63 12.47 -23.92
C ILE A 140 -53.70 11.72 -23.11
N THR A 141 -54.44 10.84 -23.78
CA THR A 141 -55.35 9.90 -23.11
C THR A 141 -55.06 8.51 -23.63
N GLU A 142 -54.62 7.63 -22.75
CA GLU A 142 -54.30 6.23 -23.00
C GLU A 142 -55.14 5.39 -22.02
N ASP A 143 -55.84 4.38 -22.52
CA ASP A 143 -56.66 3.46 -21.70
C ASP A 143 -57.61 4.15 -20.70
N ASP A 144 -58.34 5.18 -21.17
CA ASP A 144 -59.28 6.00 -20.38
C ASP A 144 -58.64 6.81 -19.22
N VAL A 145 -57.30 6.90 -19.19
CA VAL A 145 -56.53 7.71 -18.25
C VAL A 145 -55.92 8.90 -18.98
N SER A 146 -56.14 10.11 -18.47
CA SER A 146 -55.45 11.30 -18.98
C SER A 146 -54.06 11.41 -18.35
N TYR A 147 -53.04 11.59 -19.16
CA TYR A 147 -51.66 11.80 -18.72
C TYR A 147 -51.20 13.20 -19.11
N LEU A 148 -50.56 13.88 -18.17
CA LEU A 148 -49.70 15.02 -18.47
C LEU A 148 -48.37 14.47 -18.98
N VAL A 149 -47.89 15.00 -20.09
CA VAL A 149 -46.66 14.53 -20.74
C VAL A 149 -45.67 15.67 -20.83
N LEU A 150 -44.47 15.43 -20.32
CA LEU A 150 -43.29 16.27 -20.54
C LEU A 150 -42.37 15.57 -21.53
N THR A 151 -41.94 16.26 -22.57
CA THR A 151 -40.82 15.83 -23.41
C THR A 151 -39.71 16.85 -23.30
N PHE A 152 -38.47 16.41 -23.15
CA PHE A 152 -37.30 17.30 -23.13
C PHE A 152 -36.05 16.54 -23.55
N LYS A 153 -34.98 17.29 -23.82
CA LYS A 153 -33.66 16.77 -24.16
C LYS A 153 -32.64 17.29 -23.17
N ASN A 154 -31.62 16.50 -22.81
CA ASN A 154 -30.47 17.01 -22.07
C ASN A 154 -29.33 17.37 -23.02
N ASN A 155 -28.53 18.37 -22.65
CA ASN A 155 -27.20 18.62 -23.23
C ASN A 155 -26.13 17.85 -22.44
N CYS A 156 -25.01 17.53 -23.09
CA CYS A 156 -23.83 17.07 -22.38
C CYS A 156 -23.39 18.11 -21.34
N TYR A 157 -23.34 17.72 -20.07
CA TYR A 157 -22.96 18.58 -18.95
C TYR A 157 -21.47 18.97 -19.04
N PHE A 158 -20.65 18.06 -19.56
CA PHE A 158 -19.20 18.22 -19.74
C PHE A 158 -18.82 19.01 -21.01
N ASN A 159 -19.78 19.29 -21.89
CA ASN A 159 -19.68 20.09 -23.12
C ASN A 159 -19.07 19.34 -24.32
N ALA A 160 -17.92 19.79 -24.85
CA ALA A 160 -17.31 19.24 -26.07
C ALA A 160 -16.54 17.93 -25.83
N ASP A 161 -16.34 17.59 -24.56
CA ASP A 161 -15.66 16.40 -24.08
C ASP A 161 -16.69 15.57 -23.32
N PRO A 162 -17.34 14.58 -23.95
CA PRO A 162 -18.42 13.79 -23.35
C PRO A 162 -17.87 12.74 -22.38
N SER A 163 -17.10 13.20 -21.40
CA SER A 163 -16.37 12.37 -20.43
C SER A 163 -16.53 12.95 -19.04
N ALA A 164 -16.71 12.08 -18.04
CA ALA A 164 -16.51 12.49 -16.65
C ALA A 164 -15.08 13.05 -16.49
N PRO A 165 -14.87 14.15 -15.74
CA PRO A 165 -13.55 14.76 -15.60
C PRO A 165 -12.60 13.87 -14.81
N HIS A 166 -11.37 13.73 -15.31
CA HIS A 166 -10.25 13.17 -14.56
C HIS A 166 -9.80 14.14 -13.45
N SER A 167 -10.57 14.19 -12.36
CA SER A 167 -10.38 15.13 -11.27
C SER A 167 -10.77 14.51 -9.93
N ASN A 168 -10.08 14.90 -8.87
CA ASN A 168 -10.37 14.44 -7.53
C ASN A 168 -11.63 15.11 -6.95
N GLY A 169 -12.36 14.37 -6.12
CA GLY A 169 -13.48 14.83 -5.30
C GLY A 169 -14.84 14.78 -5.97
N GLY A 170 -14.93 14.37 -7.24
CA GLY A 170 -16.20 14.13 -7.92
C GLY A 170 -17.17 15.30 -7.88
N ALA A 171 -16.74 16.55 -8.11
CA ALA A 171 -17.61 17.73 -8.01
C ALA A 171 -18.85 17.69 -8.93
N TYR A 172 -18.83 16.86 -9.98
CA TYR A 172 -20.00 16.61 -10.82
C TYR A 172 -21.11 15.84 -10.08
N LEU A 173 -20.78 15.09 -9.02
CA LEU A 173 -21.75 14.39 -8.19
C LEU A 173 -22.65 15.34 -7.41
N ASP A 174 -22.27 16.62 -7.22
CA ASP A 174 -23.13 17.64 -6.61
C ASP A 174 -24.46 17.86 -7.38
N VAL A 175 -24.53 17.44 -8.65
CA VAL A 175 -25.75 17.48 -9.48
C VAL A 175 -26.31 16.10 -9.83
N CYS A 176 -25.70 15.02 -9.32
CA CYS A 176 -26.16 13.64 -9.49
C CYS A 176 -27.03 13.19 -8.31
N GLY A 177 -27.65 12.01 -8.44
CA GLY A 177 -28.48 11.37 -7.43
C GLY A 177 -29.95 11.31 -7.82
N TYR A 178 -30.81 11.10 -6.84
CA TYR A 178 -32.25 10.95 -7.04
C TYR A 178 -32.97 12.29 -6.90
N PHE A 179 -33.91 12.53 -7.81
CA PHE A 179 -34.74 13.73 -7.84
C PHE A 179 -36.20 13.36 -8.05
N THR A 180 -37.09 14.19 -7.53
CA THR A 180 -38.52 14.15 -7.84
C THR A 180 -38.83 15.19 -8.91
N LEU A 181 -39.24 14.74 -10.10
CA LEU A 181 -39.76 15.61 -11.16
C LEU A 181 -41.24 15.93 -10.89
N ASN A 182 -41.50 17.16 -10.46
CA ASN A 182 -42.81 17.65 -10.05
C ASN A 182 -43.47 18.52 -11.13
N ALA A 183 -44.76 18.28 -11.38
CA ALA A 183 -45.60 19.15 -12.20
C ALA A 183 -46.55 19.99 -11.33
N LYS A 184 -46.57 21.31 -11.56
CA LYS A 184 -47.46 22.24 -10.84
C LYS A 184 -48.18 23.20 -11.80
N LEU A 185 -49.45 23.48 -11.52
CA LEU A 185 -50.20 24.57 -12.16
C LEU A 185 -50.56 25.61 -11.09
N GLY A 186 -49.86 26.75 -11.10
CA GLY A 186 -49.85 27.67 -9.96
C GLY A 186 -49.31 26.97 -8.70
N GLU A 187 -50.08 26.98 -7.61
CA GLU A 187 -49.74 26.30 -6.35
C GLU A 187 -50.26 24.84 -6.29
N THR A 188 -50.94 24.36 -7.33
CA THR A 188 -51.56 23.03 -7.33
C THR A 188 -50.59 21.99 -7.88
N ALA A 189 -50.24 20.99 -7.07
CA ALA A 189 -49.49 19.83 -7.52
C ALA A 189 -50.37 18.95 -8.43
N LEU A 190 -49.84 18.60 -9.59
CA LEU A 190 -50.51 17.76 -10.59
C LEU A 190 -50.05 16.30 -10.50
N GLY A 191 -48.82 16.08 -10.02
CA GLY A 191 -48.22 14.78 -9.74
C GLY A 191 -46.70 14.86 -9.86
N SER A 192 -46.04 13.71 -9.74
CA SER A 192 -44.58 13.60 -9.83
C SER A 192 -44.14 12.24 -10.37
N VAL A 193 -42.87 12.15 -10.75
CA VAL A 193 -42.16 10.91 -11.06
C VAL A 193 -40.71 11.03 -10.58
N ASP A 194 -40.10 9.92 -10.19
CA ASP A 194 -38.71 9.89 -9.75
C ASP A 194 -37.77 9.84 -10.96
N VAL A 195 -36.64 10.51 -10.85
CA VAL A 195 -35.62 10.64 -11.90
C VAL A 195 -34.24 10.51 -11.25
N LYS A 196 -33.35 9.69 -11.84
CA LYS A 196 -31.95 9.59 -11.43
C LYS A 196 -31.07 10.34 -12.43
N ILE A 197 -30.08 11.09 -11.92
CA ILE A 197 -29.04 11.73 -12.72
C ILE A 197 -27.70 11.10 -12.35
N VAL A 198 -26.92 10.68 -13.35
CA VAL A 198 -25.63 10.00 -13.20
C VAL A 198 -24.57 10.58 -14.13
N PRO A 199 -23.26 10.39 -13.84
CA PRO A 199 -22.17 10.83 -14.71
C PRO A 199 -22.29 10.28 -16.15
N TYR A 200 -22.47 8.97 -16.28
CA TYR A 200 -22.80 8.18 -17.47
C TYR A 200 -23.61 6.97 -17.00
N ASP A 201 -24.20 6.20 -17.91
CA ASP A 201 -25.23 5.23 -17.53
C ASP A 201 -24.68 4.07 -16.70
N ASP A 202 -23.50 3.55 -17.04
CA ASP A 202 -22.86 2.45 -16.33
C ASP A 202 -22.07 2.89 -15.08
N PHE A 203 -22.16 4.16 -14.66
CA PHE A 203 -21.42 4.66 -13.49
C PHE A 203 -21.98 4.12 -12.17
N ASN A 204 -21.12 3.51 -11.36
CA ASN A 204 -21.49 3.03 -10.02
C ASN A 204 -20.71 3.69 -8.87
N THR A 205 -21.40 4.13 -7.83
CA THR A 205 -20.74 4.50 -6.56
C THR A 205 -20.15 3.26 -5.86
N MET A 206 -19.27 3.43 -4.85
CA MET A 206 -18.69 2.27 -4.15
C MET A 206 -19.77 1.42 -3.45
N ASP A 207 -20.80 2.06 -2.88
CA ASP A 207 -21.96 1.37 -2.29
C ASP A 207 -22.76 0.57 -3.34
N GLU A 208 -22.94 1.12 -4.54
CA GLU A 208 -23.55 0.39 -5.67
C GLU A 208 -22.66 -0.78 -6.12
N ILE A 209 -21.34 -0.61 -6.21
CA ILE A 209 -20.41 -1.71 -6.51
C ILE A 209 -20.54 -2.85 -5.49
N TYR A 210 -20.61 -2.54 -4.18
CA TYR A 210 -20.84 -3.58 -3.16
C TYR A 210 -22.16 -4.32 -3.38
N ALA A 211 -23.24 -3.57 -3.63
CA ALA A 211 -24.57 -4.14 -3.84
C ALA A 211 -24.61 -5.00 -5.11
N GLU A 212 -23.98 -4.56 -6.19
CA GLU A 212 -23.90 -5.32 -7.44
C GLU A 212 -23.07 -6.60 -7.29
N LEU A 213 -21.96 -6.58 -6.54
CA LEU A 213 -21.19 -7.81 -6.28
C LEU A 213 -22.01 -8.86 -5.51
N ASP A 214 -22.80 -8.43 -4.52
CA ASP A 214 -23.78 -9.28 -3.82
C ASP A 214 -24.85 -9.81 -4.79
N GLU A 215 -25.34 -8.94 -5.69
CA GLU A 215 -26.34 -9.31 -6.70
C GLU A 215 -25.78 -10.32 -7.70
N MET A 216 -24.56 -10.14 -8.18
CA MET A 216 -23.88 -11.07 -9.10
C MET A 216 -23.75 -12.47 -8.50
N GLU A 217 -23.33 -12.58 -7.22
CA GLU A 217 -23.27 -13.88 -6.53
C GLU A 217 -24.67 -14.51 -6.42
N ALA A 218 -25.68 -13.73 -6.02
CA ALA A 218 -27.04 -14.20 -5.88
C ALA A 218 -27.70 -14.59 -7.21
N PHE A 219 -27.41 -13.84 -8.28
CA PHE A 219 -27.90 -14.08 -9.64
C PHE A 219 -27.28 -15.37 -10.19
N ALA A 220 -25.97 -15.53 -10.08
CA ALA A 220 -25.27 -16.73 -10.53
C ALA A 220 -25.84 -17.99 -9.84
N ALA A 221 -25.99 -17.94 -8.51
CA ALA A 221 -26.54 -19.06 -7.74
C ALA A 221 -27.97 -19.47 -8.15
N GLN A 222 -28.74 -18.56 -8.74
CA GLN A 222 -30.12 -18.80 -9.18
C GLN A 222 -30.24 -19.18 -10.66
N ASN A 223 -29.34 -18.67 -11.50
CA ASN A 223 -29.53 -18.67 -12.95
C ASN A 223 -28.43 -19.40 -13.73
N THR A 224 -27.29 -19.75 -13.11
CA THR A 224 -26.16 -20.40 -13.78
C THR A 224 -25.68 -21.64 -13.01
N ASP A 225 -24.78 -22.41 -13.63
CA ASP A 225 -24.05 -23.52 -13.01
C ASP A 225 -22.62 -23.14 -12.59
N LEU A 226 -22.27 -21.85 -12.68
CA LEU A 226 -20.93 -21.34 -12.38
C LEU A 226 -20.66 -21.25 -10.87
N PHE A 227 -19.40 -21.41 -10.50
CA PHE A 227 -18.91 -21.03 -9.18
C PHE A 227 -18.59 -19.53 -9.18
N VAL A 228 -19.46 -18.74 -8.54
CA VAL A 228 -19.28 -17.31 -8.33
C VAL A 228 -19.26 -17.04 -6.83
N LYS A 229 -18.20 -16.40 -6.36
CA LYS A 229 -18.06 -16.12 -4.92
C LYS A 229 -17.30 -14.83 -4.67
N GLN A 230 -17.91 -13.97 -3.85
CA GLN A 230 -17.26 -12.78 -3.32
C GLN A 230 -16.41 -13.13 -2.10
N TYR A 231 -15.24 -12.53 -2.04
CA TYR A 231 -14.27 -12.61 -0.95
C TYR A 231 -13.80 -11.20 -0.59
N SER A 232 -13.12 -11.10 0.55
CA SER A 232 -12.47 -9.86 1.01
C SER A 232 -10.95 -10.07 1.00
N MET A 233 -10.22 -9.12 0.43
CA MET A 233 -8.75 -9.04 0.53
C MET A 233 -8.31 -8.55 1.91
N GLY A 234 -9.18 -7.81 2.59
CA GLY A 234 -8.87 -7.11 3.84
C GLY A 234 -9.68 -5.82 3.95
N LYS A 235 -9.17 -4.88 4.76
CA LYS A 235 -9.75 -3.55 4.94
C LYS A 235 -8.79 -2.47 4.43
N SER A 236 -9.35 -1.36 3.95
CA SER A 236 -8.60 -0.14 3.60
C SER A 236 -7.98 0.54 4.83
N SER A 237 -7.21 1.61 4.62
CA SER A 237 -6.48 2.31 5.69
C SER A 237 -7.40 3.01 6.72
N GLY A 238 -8.47 3.69 6.28
CA GLY A 238 -9.48 4.27 7.18
C GLY A 238 -9.07 5.52 7.97
N ASP A 239 -8.28 6.42 7.38
CA ASP A 239 -7.73 7.58 8.09
C ASP A 239 -8.73 8.71 8.32
N ILE A 240 -9.71 8.86 7.41
CA ILE A 240 -10.72 9.92 7.49
C ILE A 240 -12.05 9.37 8.03
N TYR A 241 -12.46 8.22 7.51
CA TYR A 241 -13.66 7.47 7.90
C TYR A 241 -13.29 6.03 8.20
N ALA A 242 -14.25 5.23 8.67
CA ALA A 242 -13.98 3.83 9.02
C ALA A 242 -13.44 3.05 7.81
N PRO A 243 -12.46 2.14 8.02
CA PRO A 243 -11.97 1.24 6.99
C PRO A 243 -13.11 0.50 6.25
N LEU A 244 -13.02 0.47 4.93
CA LEU A 244 -13.95 -0.20 4.02
C LEU A 244 -13.45 -1.60 3.67
N ASP A 245 -14.36 -2.50 3.30
CA ASP A 245 -13.97 -3.82 2.78
C ASP A 245 -13.29 -3.68 1.42
N MET A 246 -12.33 -4.54 1.11
CA MET A 246 -11.73 -4.59 -0.22
C MET A 246 -12.16 -5.88 -0.91
N PRO A 247 -13.27 -5.87 -1.67
CA PRO A 247 -13.86 -7.09 -2.18
C PRO A 247 -13.18 -7.53 -3.49
N TYR A 248 -13.20 -8.83 -3.75
CA TYR A 248 -12.93 -9.39 -5.06
C TYR A 248 -13.88 -10.55 -5.35
N LEU A 249 -14.13 -10.82 -6.62
CA LEU A 249 -15.01 -11.88 -7.08
C LEU A 249 -14.20 -12.96 -7.80
N ILE A 250 -14.42 -14.22 -7.44
CA ILE A 250 -13.94 -15.36 -8.23
C ILE A 250 -15.09 -15.88 -9.08
N ILE A 251 -14.84 -16.06 -10.38
CA ILE A 251 -15.76 -16.75 -11.31
C ILE A 251 -15.03 -17.92 -11.96
N ALA A 252 -15.53 -19.13 -11.77
CA ALA A 252 -14.99 -20.36 -12.34
C ALA A 252 -16.10 -21.33 -12.76
N ASP A 253 -15.74 -22.37 -13.50
CA ASP A 253 -16.61 -23.53 -13.74
C ASP A 253 -16.95 -24.26 -12.41
N SER A 254 -16.01 -24.29 -11.46
CA SER A 254 -16.17 -24.95 -10.17
C SER A 254 -15.19 -24.46 -9.10
N GLU A 255 -15.56 -24.59 -7.82
CA GLU A 255 -14.64 -24.38 -6.69
C GLU A 255 -13.42 -25.31 -6.78
N SER A 256 -13.58 -26.51 -7.35
CA SER A 256 -12.47 -27.46 -7.51
C SER A 256 -11.37 -26.94 -8.43
N SER A 257 -11.70 -26.20 -9.49
CA SER A 257 -10.72 -25.66 -10.43
C SER A 257 -9.79 -24.67 -9.73
N VAL A 258 -10.34 -23.81 -8.88
CA VAL A 258 -9.57 -22.87 -8.04
C VAL A 258 -8.64 -23.63 -7.09
N VAL A 259 -9.15 -24.68 -6.43
CA VAL A 259 -8.35 -25.51 -5.51
C VAL A 259 -7.27 -26.32 -6.23
N GLU A 260 -7.53 -26.78 -7.47
CA GLU A 260 -6.55 -27.48 -8.29
C GLU A 260 -5.44 -26.56 -8.77
N TRP A 261 -5.77 -25.32 -9.13
CA TRP A 261 -4.80 -24.28 -9.43
C TRP A 261 -3.85 -24.03 -8.25
N LEU A 262 -4.36 -23.79 -7.04
CA LEU A 262 -3.51 -23.56 -5.87
C LEU A 262 -2.54 -24.74 -5.58
N LYS A 263 -2.99 -25.99 -5.80
CA LYS A 263 -2.11 -27.17 -5.68
C LYS A 263 -1.08 -27.25 -6.81
N PHE A 264 -1.45 -26.86 -8.01
CA PHE A 264 -0.53 -26.77 -9.13
C PHE A 264 0.57 -25.77 -8.81
N THR A 265 0.20 -24.58 -8.37
CA THR A 265 1.12 -23.49 -8.04
C THR A 265 2.08 -23.89 -6.93
N GLU A 266 1.60 -24.47 -5.83
CA GLU A 266 2.47 -25.02 -4.77
C GLU A 266 3.50 -26.02 -5.33
N LYS A 267 3.09 -26.88 -6.27
CA LYS A 267 4.01 -27.84 -6.90
C LYS A 267 4.97 -27.16 -7.87
N ALA A 268 4.51 -26.17 -8.64
CA ALA A 268 5.31 -25.43 -9.61
C ALA A 268 6.41 -24.64 -8.92
N GLU A 269 6.15 -24.06 -7.75
CA GLU A 269 7.17 -23.33 -7.00
C GLU A 269 8.21 -24.25 -6.34
N ASN A 270 7.81 -25.47 -5.96
CA ASN A 270 8.68 -26.42 -5.24
C ASN A 270 9.46 -27.36 -6.16
N ASP A 271 8.88 -27.80 -7.28
CA ASP A 271 9.48 -28.71 -8.26
C ASP A 271 9.09 -28.33 -9.71
N PRO A 272 9.49 -27.13 -10.16
CA PRO A 272 9.13 -26.63 -11.49
C PRO A 272 9.65 -27.54 -12.62
N THR A 273 10.81 -28.18 -12.44
CA THR A 273 11.36 -29.13 -13.44
C THR A 273 10.40 -30.30 -13.69
N ALA A 274 9.82 -30.88 -12.63
CA ALA A 274 8.83 -31.95 -12.78
C ALA A 274 7.52 -31.42 -13.40
N VAL A 275 7.11 -30.19 -13.04
CA VAL A 275 5.92 -29.57 -13.62
C VAL A 275 6.08 -29.31 -15.12
N LEU A 276 7.22 -28.79 -15.58
CA LEU A 276 7.51 -28.61 -17.01
C LEU A 276 7.46 -29.95 -17.76
N ALA A 277 7.99 -31.03 -17.18
CA ALA A 277 7.90 -32.36 -17.76
C ALA A 277 6.46 -32.89 -17.82
N ASP A 278 5.65 -32.56 -16.81
CA ASP A 278 4.23 -32.92 -16.74
C ASP A 278 3.38 -32.11 -17.74
N ILE A 279 3.68 -30.82 -17.94
CA ILE A 279 3.11 -29.96 -18.99
C ILE A 279 3.40 -30.56 -20.37
N ALA A 280 4.68 -30.85 -20.67
CA ALA A 280 5.08 -31.44 -21.95
C ALA A 280 4.47 -32.84 -22.19
N ALA A 281 4.03 -33.52 -21.14
CA ALA A 281 3.36 -34.82 -21.21
C ALA A 281 1.82 -34.73 -21.29
N GLY A 282 1.25 -33.52 -21.33
CA GLY A 282 -0.18 -33.26 -21.42
C GLY A 282 -0.96 -33.53 -20.13
N LYS A 283 -0.31 -33.48 -18.95
CA LYS A 283 -0.99 -33.76 -17.68
C LYS A 283 -1.80 -32.58 -17.14
N TYR A 284 -1.56 -31.39 -17.68
CA TYR A 284 -2.22 -30.16 -17.26
C TYR A 284 -3.04 -29.55 -18.41
N ASP A 285 -3.35 -30.32 -19.46
CA ASP A 285 -4.18 -29.83 -20.57
C ASP A 285 -5.57 -29.35 -20.09
N ASP A 286 -6.10 -29.93 -19.01
CA ASP A 286 -7.39 -29.57 -18.41
C ASP A 286 -7.29 -28.52 -17.29
N ILE A 287 -6.10 -27.97 -17.00
CA ILE A 287 -5.94 -26.96 -15.95
C ILE A 287 -6.60 -25.64 -16.36
N LYS A 288 -7.24 -24.97 -15.41
CA LYS A 288 -7.79 -23.62 -15.57
C LYS A 288 -6.81 -22.61 -15.02
N VAL A 289 -6.43 -21.62 -15.80
CA VAL A 289 -5.47 -20.60 -15.40
C VAL A 289 -6.17 -19.31 -14.94
N PRO A 290 -5.71 -18.63 -13.87
CA PRO A 290 -6.26 -17.38 -13.38
C PRO A 290 -5.97 -16.18 -14.31
N VAL A 291 -7.02 -15.47 -14.71
CA VAL A 291 -6.96 -14.16 -15.37
C VAL A 291 -7.50 -13.10 -14.40
N MET A 292 -6.72 -12.05 -14.16
CA MET A 292 -7.03 -11.02 -13.17
C MET A 292 -7.29 -9.66 -13.84
N TYR A 293 -8.36 -8.99 -13.43
CA TYR A 293 -8.70 -7.63 -13.86
C TYR A 293 -8.83 -6.72 -12.64
N SER A 294 -8.16 -5.56 -12.65
CA SER A 294 -8.21 -4.60 -11.54
C SER A 294 -8.23 -3.13 -11.96
N ASN A 295 -8.55 -2.25 -11.01
CA ASN A 295 -8.34 -0.81 -11.08
C ASN A 295 -7.85 -0.30 -9.71
N ILE A 296 -6.86 0.59 -9.72
CA ILE A 296 -6.23 1.14 -8.50
C ILE A 296 -6.47 2.65 -8.29
N HIS A 297 -6.81 3.38 -9.36
CA HIS A 297 -7.13 4.80 -9.26
C HIS A 297 -8.61 5.05 -9.44
N ALA A 298 -9.28 5.20 -8.30
CA ALA A 298 -10.72 5.27 -8.27
C ALA A 298 -11.37 6.53 -8.89
N ASN A 299 -10.58 7.57 -9.18
CA ASN A 299 -11.06 8.74 -9.94
C ASN A 299 -11.00 8.53 -11.47
N GLU A 300 -10.57 7.34 -11.91
CA GLU A 300 -10.50 6.89 -13.30
C GLU A 300 -11.73 6.01 -13.58
N VAL A 301 -12.90 6.63 -13.41
CA VAL A 301 -14.12 5.94 -12.97
C VAL A 301 -14.62 4.82 -13.89
N ALA A 302 -14.42 4.95 -15.20
CA ALA A 302 -14.86 3.95 -16.19
C ALA A 302 -14.06 2.65 -16.14
N ALA A 303 -12.87 2.65 -15.52
CA ALA A 303 -12.06 1.44 -15.35
C ALA A 303 -12.78 0.39 -14.49
N ALA A 304 -13.23 0.79 -13.29
CA ALA A 304 -13.98 -0.08 -12.39
C ALA A 304 -15.32 -0.53 -13.01
N ASP A 305 -16.05 0.40 -13.62
CA ASP A 305 -17.35 0.12 -14.24
C ASP A 305 -17.23 -0.83 -15.44
N GLY A 306 -16.14 -0.74 -16.21
CA GLY A 306 -15.80 -1.68 -17.28
C GLY A 306 -15.58 -3.12 -16.80
N ILE A 307 -14.93 -3.30 -15.65
CA ILE A 307 -14.76 -4.62 -15.02
C ILE A 307 -16.14 -5.18 -14.61
N MET A 308 -17.01 -4.35 -14.05
CA MET A 308 -18.37 -4.74 -13.68
C MET A 308 -19.19 -5.12 -14.92
N ALA A 309 -19.10 -4.36 -16.01
CA ALA A 309 -19.77 -4.65 -17.27
C ALA A 309 -19.31 -5.97 -17.91
N PHE A 310 -18.00 -6.29 -17.87
CA PHE A 310 -17.49 -7.60 -18.28
C PHE A 310 -18.07 -8.74 -17.44
N THR A 311 -18.17 -8.52 -16.13
CA THR A 311 -18.71 -9.51 -15.19
C THR A 311 -20.17 -9.84 -15.50
N TRP A 312 -21.00 -8.81 -15.69
CA TRP A 312 -22.41 -9.00 -16.08
C TRP A 312 -22.55 -9.66 -17.45
N MET A 313 -21.71 -9.31 -18.43
CA MET A 313 -21.70 -9.97 -19.74
C MET A 313 -21.49 -11.49 -19.60
N LEU A 314 -20.51 -11.91 -18.79
CA LEU A 314 -20.24 -13.32 -18.53
C LEU A 314 -21.43 -14.03 -17.88
N LEU A 315 -21.99 -13.46 -16.81
CA LEU A 315 -23.09 -14.06 -16.05
C LEU A 315 -24.40 -14.13 -16.84
N ASN A 316 -24.76 -13.04 -17.53
CA ASN A 316 -25.97 -13.00 -18.35
C ASN A 316 -25.86 -13.97 -19.52
N SER A 317 -24.68 -14.09 -20.14
CA SER A 317 -24.44 -15.07 -21.19
C SER A 317 -24.55 -16.49 -20.66
N ALA A 318 -23.95 -16.78 -19.50
CA ALA A 318 -24.03 -18.10 -18.85
C ALA A 318 -25.47 -18.52 -18.51
N ALA A 319 -26.33 -17.57 -18.13
CA ALA A 319 -27.74 -17.79 -17.84
C ALA A 319 -28.61 -17.97 -19.09
N ALA A 320 -28.14 -17.50 -20.25
CA ALA A 320 -28.86 -17.49 -21.51
C ALA A 320 -28.33 -18.58 -22.47
N GLU A 321 -27.86 -18.20 -23.66
CA GLU A 321 -27.40 -19.12 -24.70
C GLU A 321 -25.93 -19.55 -24.54
N LYS A 322 -25.26 -19.12 -23.45
CA LYS A 322 -23.84 -19.35 -23.16
C LYS A 322 -22.88 -18.82 -24.24
N ALA A 323 -23.32 -17.86 -25.05
CA ALA A 323 -22.55 -17.31 -26.16
C ALA A 323 -22.33 -15.80 -25.99
N MET A 324 -21.07 -15.37 -26.12
CA MET A 324 -20.66 -13.97 -26.15
C MET A 324 -20.09 -13.65 -27.53
N ALA A 325 -20.70 -12.71 -28.25
CA ALA A 325 -20.23 -12.29 -29.56
C ALA A 325 -19.37 -11.04 -29.43
N TYR A 326 -18.27 -10.97 -30.20
CA TYR A 326 -17.46 -9.77 -30.33
C TYR A 326 -16.82 -9.70 -31.71
N THR A 327 -16.51 -8.49 -32.17
CA THR A 327 -15.78 -8.25 -33.41
C THR A 327 -14.28 -8.19 -33.12
N GLU A 328 -13.47 -8.84 -33.95
CA GLU A 328 -12.01 -8.78 -33.87
C GLU A 328 -11.44 -8.20 -35.16
N LEU A 329 -10.46 -7.31 -35.06
CA LEU A 329 -9.65 -6.88 -36.20
C LEU A 329 -8.71 -8.02 -36.60
N THR A 330 -8.70 -8.41 -37.88
CA THR A 330 -7.91 -9.55 -38.37
C THR A 330 -6.88 -9.19 -39.44
N GLY A 331 -6.83 -7.93 -39.87
CA GLY A 331 -5.94 -7.50 -40.95
C GLY A 331 -6.24 -6.10 -41.46
N PHE A 332 -5.43 -5.62 -42.41
CA PHE A 332 -5.64 -4.34 -43.09
C PHE A 332 -6.29 -4.51 -44.46
N THR A 333 -7.09 -3.53 -44.85
CA THR A 333 -7.39 -3.31 -46.28
C THR A 333 -6.19 -2.64 -46.96
N ALA A 334 -6.20 -2.58 -48.30
CA ALA A 334 -5.19 -1.80 -49.04
C ALA A 334 -5.19 -0.30 -48.68
N ALA A 335 -6.31 0.25 -48.22
CA ALA A 335 -6.37 1.63 -47.73
C ALA A 335 -5.75 1.75 -46.33
N GLY A 336 -5.96 0.75 -45.47
CA GLY A 336 -5.31 0.66 -44.15
C GLY A 336 -3.80 0.55 -44.25
N GLU A 337 -3.29 -0.36 -45.10
CA GLU A 337 -1.84 -0.50 -45.32
C GLU A 337 -1.18 0.81 -45.77
N ALA A 338 -1.87 1.55 -46.66
CA ALA A 338 -1.38 2.85 -47.14
C ALA A 338 -1.40 3.91 -46.02
N LYS A 339 -2.51 3.99 -45.25
CA LYS A 339 -2.68 4.93 -44.15
C LYS A 339 -1.67 4.68 -43.02
N LEU A 340 -1.46 3.43 -42.61
CA LEU A 340 -0.42 3.07 -41.63
C LEU A 340 0.96 3.47 -42.13
N SER A 341 1.31 3.16 -43.39
CA SER A 341 2.61 3.57 -43.94
C SER A 341 2.80 5.09 -43.98
N ASP A 342 1.74 5.84 -44.25
CA ASP A 342 1.77 7.30 -44.24
C ASP A 342 1.96 7.84 -42.81
N GLU A 343 1.31 7.26 -41.80
CA GLU A 343 1.46 7.63 -40.39
C GLU A 343 2.85 7.30 -39.84
N ILE A 344 3.38 6.10 -40.11
CA ILE A 344 4.75 5.74 -39.73
C ILE A 344 5.76 6.75 -40.28
N ALA A 345 5.59 7.15 -41.55
CA ALA A 345 6.45 8.15 -42.18
C ALA A 345 6.23 9.57 -41.62
N MET A 346 4.97 9.96 -41.37
CA MET A 346 4.60 11.25 -40.78
C MET A 346 5.22 11.43 -39.39
N TYR A 347 5.21 10.35 -38.60
CA TYR A 347 5.68 10.36 -37.22
C TYR A 347 7.16 10.01 -37.03
N ASN A 348 7.89 9.78 -38.12
CA ASN A 348 9.29 9.29 -38.08
C ASN A 348 9.46 8.07 -37.17
N MET A 349 8.43 7.21 -37.10
CA MET A 349 8.42 6.06 -36.21
C MET A 349 9.39 5.00 -36.72
N LEU A 350 10.04 4.32 -35.78
CA LEU A 350 10.85 3.13 -35.99
C LEU A 350 10.19 1.98 -35.25
N ILE A 351 10.36 0.77 -35.77
CA ILE A 351 9.83 -0.44 -35.15
C ILE A 351 11.01 -1.18 -34.55
N PRO A 352 11.03 -1.48 -33.24
CA PRO A 352 12.16 -2.15 -32.61
C PRO A 352 12.40 -3.54 -33.22
N ASP A 353 13.67 -3.91 -33.39
CA ASP A 353 14.05 -5.14 -34.08
C ASP A 353 13.56 -6.41 -33.35
N LEU A 354 13.41 -6.35 -32.02
CA LEU A 354 12.93 -7.45 -31.19
C LEU A 354 11.44 -7.77 -31.34
N VAL A 355 10.62 -6.81 -31.80
CA VAL A 355 9.15 -6.97 -31.88
C VAL A 355 8.58 -6.79 -33.29
N LYS A 356 9.39 -6.32 -34.26
CA LYS A 356 8.90 -5.98 -35.62
C LYS A 356 8.27 -7.13 -36.41
N ASP A 357 8.69 -8.37 -36.14
CA ASP A 357 8.18 -9.55 -36.83
C ASP A 357 6.91 -10.11 -36.14
N THR A 358 6.58 -9.55 -34.97
CA THR A 358 5.55 -10.01 -34.04
C THR A 358 4.38 -9.03 -33.96
N ALA A 359 4.66 -7.73 -34.00
CA ALA A 359 3.66 -6.65 -33.91
C ALA A 359 2.77 -6.59 -35.17
N THR A 360 1.44 -6.61 -34.98
CA THR A 360 0.48 -6.59 -36.09
C THR A 360 0.06 -5.19 -36.52
N PHE A 361 0.20 -4.18 -35.64
CA PHE A 361 -0.27 -2.80 -35.83
C PHE A 361 -1.80 -2.64 -35.98
N LEU A 362 -2.58 -3.69 -35.72
CA LEU A 362 -4.03 -3.58 -35.72
C LEU A 362 -4.48 -2.58 -34.62
N GLY A 363 -5.54 -1.84 -34.91
CA GLY A 363 -6.01 -0.72 -34.07
C GLY A 363 -5.11 0.53 -33.99
N ALA A 364 -3.95 0.58 -34.69
CA ALA A 364 -3.02 1.71 -34.58
C ALA A 364 -3.36 2.96 -35.43
N ILE A 365 -4.31 2.87 -36.37
CA ILE A 365 -4.64 3.96 -37.30
C ILE A 365 -5.54 4.97 -36.59
N THR A 366 -5.18 6.25 -36.63
CA THR A 366 -5.97 7.33 -36.01
C THR A 366 -6.76 8.14 -37.05
N ASP A 367 -7.82 8.85 -36.61
CA ASP A 367 -8.49 9.85 -37.45
C ASP A 367 -7.58 11.09 -37.65
N GLU A 368 -7.75 11.84 -38.74
CA GLU A 368 -6.79 12.83 -39.26
C GLU A 368 -6.45 14.02 -38.28
N ASN A 369 -5.39 13.92 -37.44
CA ASN A 369 -4.30 14.93 -37.17
C ASN A 369 -3.43 14.62 -35.92
N PRO A 370 -2.12 15.00 -35.87
CA PRO A 370 -1.58 16.39 -35.93
C PRO A 370 -0.46 16.67 -36.98
N GLU A 371 -0.07 17.95 -37.14
CA GLU A 371 0.83 18.49 -38.19
C GLU A 371 2.31 18.00 -38.18
N ASP A 372 2.78 17.27 -37.14
CA ASP A 372 4.18 16.81 -37.07
C ASP A 372 4.45 15.55 -36.21
N ALA A 373 5.69 15.05 -36.31
CA ALA A 373 6.15 13.80 -35.70
C ALA A 373 6.23 13.76 -34.17
N TYR A 374 6.34 14.89 -33.48
CA TYR A 374 6.49 14.92 -32.02
C TYR A 374 5.16 14.72 -31.30
N THR A 375 4.04 14.75 -32.04
CA THR A 375 2.70 14.83 -31.47
C THR A 375 1.88 13.54 -31.58
N ARG A 376 2.43 12.44 -32.11
CA ARG A 376 1.74 11.12 -32.13
C ARG A 376 1.37 10.62 -30.74
N PHE A 377 2.18 10.93 -29.73
CA PHE A 377 1.90 10.60 -28.33
C PHE A 377 0.61 11.25 -27.82
N TYR A 378 0.18 12.35 -28.46
CA TYR A 378 -1.10 13.03 -28.24
C TYR A 378 -2.08 12.78 -29.38
N ALA A 379 -1.85 11.77 -30.23
CA ALA A 379 -2.83 11.38 -31.22
C ALA A 379 -4.04 10.86 -30.45
N TYR A 380 -5.18 11.48 -30.69
CA TYR A 380 -6.42 11.16 -29.98
C TYR A 380 -6.98 9.86 -30.53
N SER A 381 -7.40 8.98 -29.63
CA SER A 381 -8.37 7.97 -30.00
C SER A 381 -9.71 8.65 -30.23
N ASP A 382 -10.28 8.42 -31.40
CA ASP A 382 -11.56 8.97 -31.86
C ASP A 382 -12.18 7.96 -32.83
N VAL A 383 -13.29 8.34 -33.47
CA VAL A 383 -14.02 7.50 -34.41
C VAL A 383 -13.22 7.25 -35.68
N VAL A 384 -12.96 5.99 -36.00
CA VAL A 384 -12.24 5.55 -37.20
C VAL A 384 -13.18 4.76 -38.11
N ASP A 385 -13.08 4.97 -39.43
CA ASP A 385 -13.79 4.14 -40.42
C ASP A 385 -13.15 2.74 -40.48
N LEU A 386 -13.55 1.87 -39.56
CA LEU A 386 -12.98 0.54 -39.38
C LEU A 386 -13.08 -0.31 -40.65
N ASP A 387 -14.24 -0.35 -41.31
CA ASP A 387 -14.47 -1.10 -42.56
C ASP A 387 -13.59 -0.63 -43.72
N LYS A 388 -13.23 0.65 -43.73
CA LYS A 388 -12.33 1.21 -44.75
C LYS A 388 -10.89 0.76 -44.53
N TYR A 389 -10.41 0.70 -43.30
CA TYR A 389 -8.99 0.48 -43.01
C TYR A 389 -8.65 -0.95 -42.60
N TYR A 390 -9.58 -1.66 -41.98
CA TYR A 390 -9.37 -3.00 -41.43
C TYR A 390 -10.28 -4.04 -42.09
N THR A 391 -9.85 -5.29 -41.98
CA THR A 391 -10.72 -6.45 -42.10
C THR A 391 -11.04 -6.95 -40.70
N SER A 392 -12.28 -7.34 -40.46
CA SER A 392 -12.72 -7.86 -39.17
C SER A 392 -13.49 -9.17 -39.31
N THR A 393 -13.61 -9.91 -38.20
CA THR A 393 -14.43 -11.12 -38.08
C THR A 393 -15.29 -11.03 -36.82
N GLU A 394 -16.54 -11.48 -36.92
CA GLU A 394 -17.39 -11.72 -35.75
C GLU A 394 -17.01 -13.08 -35.14
N ASN A 395 -16.52 -13.05 -33.90
CA ASN A 395 -16.23 -14.22 -33.10
C ASN A 395 -17.39 -14.51 -32.15
N THR A 396 -17.50 -15.76 -31.72
CA THR A 396 -18.47 -16.18 -30.70
C THR A 396 -17.76 -17.08 -29.72
N VAL A 397 -17.65 -16.62 -28.48
CA VAL A 397 -17.04 -17.35 -27.36
C VAL A 397 -18.13 -18.05 -26.58
N ASP A 398 -17.99 -19.37 -26.42
CA ASP A 398 -18.85 -20.14 -25.54
C ASP A 398 -18.34 -20.03 -24.09
N VAL A 399 -19.22 -19.70 -23.15
CA VAL A 399 -18.85 -19.46 -21.75
C VAL A 399 -18.27 -20.73 -21.08
N ASP A 400 -18.84 -21.90 -21.37
CA ASP A 400 -18.35 -23.16 -20.79
C ASP A 400 -16.97 -23.50 -21.38
N ALA A 401 -16.79 -23.29 -22.70
CA ALA A 401 -15.51 -23.51 -23.37
C ALA A 401 -14.42 -22.55 -22.87
N LEU A 402 -14.76 -21.29 -22.60
CA LEU A 402 -13.83 -20.34 -22.01
C LEU A 402 -13.40 -20.77 -20.60
N LEU A 403 -14.38 -21.15 -19.76
CA LEU A 403 -14.13 -21.57 -18.38
C LEU A 403 -13.54 -22.99 -18.26
N ASP A 404 -13.44 -23.74 -19.37
CA ASP A 404 -12.65 -24.97 -19.46
C ASP A 404 -11.13 -24.68 -19.42
N ASP A 405 -10.73 -23.45 -19.73
CA ASP A 405 -9.34 -23.04 -19.89
C ASP A 405 -8.92 -21.96 -18.88
N VAL A 406 -9.82 -21.07 -18.46
CA VAL A 406 -9.54 -19.96 -17.54
C VAL A 406 -10.52 -19.88 -16.37
N PHE A 407 -10.12 -19.18 -15.30
CA PHE A 407 -11.05 -18.64 -14.32
C PHE A 407 -10.67 -17.20 -13.96
N PHE A 408 -11.62 -16.42 -13.46
CA PHE A 408 -11.45 -14.99 -13.26
C PHE A 408 -11.27 -14.63 -11.79
N ILE A 409 -10.37 -13.68 -11.54
CA ILE A 409 -10.23 -12.94 -10.29
C ILE A 409 -10.50 -11.47 -10.61
N LEU A 410 -11.61 -10.93 -10.12
CA LEU A 410 -12.07 -9.59 -10.48
C LEU A 410 -11.97 -8.70 -9.25
N VAL A 411 -11.17 -7.64 -9.35
CA VAL A 411 -10.99 -6.62 -8.32
C VAL A 411 -11.49 -5.30 -8.89
N PRO A 412 -12.80 -5.00 -8.82
CA PRO A 412 -13.33 -3.79 -9.46
C PRO A 412 -12.62 -2.51 -9.00
N GLU A 413 -12.21 -2.47 -7.73
CA GLU A 413 -11.55 -1.32 -7.14
C GLU A 413 -10.61 -1.74 -6.00
N GLU A 414 -9.31 -1.47 -6.15
CA GLU A 414 -8.33 -1.63 -5.07
C GLU A 414 -8.42 -0.46 -4.08
N ASN A 415 -8.65 0.76 -4.56
CA ASN A 415 -8.78 1.96 -3.75
C ASN A 415 -10.25 2.25 -3.41
N VAL A 416 -10.86 1.35 -2.63
CA VAL A 416 -12.30 1.42 -2.27
C VAL A 416 -12.69 2.74 -1.59
N GLU A 417 -11.77 3.34 -0.83
CA GLU A 417 -11.97 4.68 -0.25
C GLU A 417 -11.86 5.78 -1.30
N GLY A 418 -10.91 5.64 -2.22
CA GLY A 418 -10.81 6.49 -3.39
C GLY A 418 -12.11 6.50 -4.17
N ARG A 419 -12.79 5.36 -4.36
CA ARG A 419 -14.06 5.31 -5.10
C ARG A 419 -15.18 5.98 -4.34
N GLU A 420 -15.22 5.77 -3.03
CA GLU A 420 -16.14 6.46 -2.14
C GLU A 420 -15.97 7.99 -2.16
N TYR A 421 -14.74 8.49 -2.36
CA TYR A 421 -14.44 9.93 -2.36
C TYR A 421 -14.24 10.54 -3.76
N ILE A 422 -14.20 9.69 -4.80
CA ILE A 422 -13.70 9.98 -6.15
C ILE A 422 -12.32 10.64 -6.10
N THR A 423 -11.37 10.03 -5.37
CA THR A 423 -9.99 10.50 -5.28
C THR A 423 -9.01 9.46 -5.79
N ARG A 424 -7.98 9.92 -6.51
CA ARG A 424 -6.86 9.07 -6.97
C ARG A 424 -6.15 8.36 -5.81
N THR A 425 -5.93 9.10 -4.74
CA THR A 425 -5.21 8.65 -3.54
C THR A 425 -6.17 8.09 -2.51
N ALA A 426 -5.73 7.13 -1.68
CA ALA A 426 -6.52 6.65 -0.53
C ALA A 426 -6.65 7.73 0.57
N SER A 427 -7.41 7.46 1.65
CA SER A 427 -7.66 8.47 2.72
C SER A 427 -6.39 8.98 3.41
N ASN A 428 -5.34 8.16 3.38
CA ASN A 428 -4.01 8.48 3.88
C ASN A 428 -3.22 9.43 2.97
N GLY A 429 -3.69 9.69 1.75
CA GLY A 429 -3.09 10.61 0.79
C GLY A 429 -2.00 10.01 -0.10
N TYR A 430 -1.81 8.68 -0.09
CA TYR A 430 -0.89 7.99 -0.99
C TYR A 430 -1.54 7.67 -2.33
N ASP A 431 -0.75 7.86 -3.38
CA ASP A 431 -1.03 7.28 -4.69
C ASP A 431 -0.63 5.81 -4.60
N LEU A 432 -1.62 4.91 -4.61
CA LEU A 432 -1.39 3.48 -4.40
C LEU A 432 -0.58 2.89 -5.56
N ASN A 433 -0.72 3.44 -6.78
CA ASN A 433 0.09 3.06 -7.93
C ASN A 433 1.49 3.72 -7.88
N ARG A 434 1.98 3.99 -6.66
CA ARG A 434 3.38 4.27 -6.33
C ARG A 434 3.86 3.50 -5.11
N ASP A 435 3.02 2.63 -4.52
CA ASP A 435 3.29 1.97 -3.23
C ASP A 435 3.41 0.44 -3.34
N ASN A 436 3.22 -0.20 -4.52
CA ASN A 436 3.13 -1.67 -4.60
C ASN A 436 4.40 -2.43 -4.17
N SER A 437 5.60 -1.88 -4.43
CA SER A 437 6.84 -2.41 -3.87
C SER A 437 6.98 -2.10 -2.38
N PHE A 438 6.58 -0.92 -1.93
CA PHE A 438 6.84 -0.48 -0.55
C PHE A 438 5.85 -1.09 0.44
N GLN A 439 4.59 -1.19 0.03
CA GLN A 439 3.47 -1.76 0.78
C GLN A 439 3.28 -1.05 2.11
N THR A 440 3.31 0.28 2.10
CA THR A 440 3.12 1.12 3.29
C THR A 440 1.64 1.32 3.65
N THR A 441 0.74 0.97 2.73
CA THR A 441 -0.71 1.08 2.90
C THR A 441 -1.39 -0.29 3.02
N ALA A 442 -2.51 -0.37 3.74
CA ALA A 442 -3.24 -1.64 3.88
C ALA A 442 -3.72 -2.17 2.51
N GLU A 443 -4.07 -1.25 1.61
CA GLU A 443 -4.59 -1.53 0.29
C GLU A 443 -3.59 -2.33 -0.57
N THR A 444 -2.36 -1.81 -0.73
CA THR A 444 -1.31 -2.50 -1.49
C THR A 444 -0.84 -3.77 -0.78
N GLN A 445 -0.78 -3.80 0.56
CA GLN A 445 -0.49 -5.03 1.31
C GLN A 445 -1.50 -6.14 0.98
N ASN A 446 -2.79 -5.82 0.98
CA ASN A 446 -3.86 -6.77 0.70
C ASN A 446 -3.81 -7.25 -0.76
N MET A 447 -3.63 -6.33 -1.72
CA MET A 447 -3.54 -6.67 -3.15
C MET A 447 -2.32 -7.55 -3.43
N GLN A 448 -1.15 -7.20 -2.91
CA GLN A 448 0.06 -7.99 -3.16
C GLN A 448 0.02 -9.37 -2.51
N LYS A 449 -0.66 -9.51 -1.36
CA LYS A 449 -0.96 -10.83 -0.79
C LYS A 449 -1.90 -11.65 -1.69
N LEU A 450 -2.90 -11.03 -2.30
CA LEU A 450 -3.80 -11.71 -3.24
C LEU A 450 -3.02 -12.22 -4.47
N ILE A 451 -2.19 -11.36 -5.07
CA ILE A 451 -1.31 -11.72 -6.20
C ILE A 451 -0.37 -12.86 -5.81
N GLY A 452 0.31 -12.77 -4.67
CA GLY A 452 1.20 -13.83 -4.18
C GLY A 452 0.51 -15.14 -3.82
N THR A 453 -0.80 -15.10 -3.51
CA THR A 453 -1.59 -16.30 -3.22
C THR A 453 -2.00 -17.02 -4.50
N PHE A 454 -2.46 -16.28 -5.51
CA PHE A 454 -3.02 -16.86 -6.72
C PHE A 454 -2.03 -16.99 -7.86
N ASN A 455 -0.94 -16.22 -7.90
CA ASN A 455 0.03 -16.22 -9.01
C ASN A 455 -0.66 -16.15 -10.38
N PRO A 456 -1.45 -15.09 -10.66
CA PRO A 456 -2.20 -15.00 -11.91
C PRO A 456 -1.29 -15.22 -13.13
N VAL A 457 -1.76 -15.92 -14.17
CA VAL A 457 -0.98 -16.00 -15.42
C VAL A 457 -1.04 -14.67 -16.16
N SER A 458 -2.12 -13.92 -15.99
CA SER A 458 -2.26 -12.56 -16.51
C SER A 458 -2.97 -11.64 -15.52
N LEU A 459 -2.50 -10.39 -15.44
CA LEU A 459 -3.11 -9.30 -14.68
C LEU A 459 -3.21 -8.06 -15.57
N MET A 460 -4.41 -7.54 -15.77
CA MET A 460 -4.63 -6.30 -16.54
C MET A 460 -5.26 -5.27 -15.61
N GLU A 461 -4.54 -4.16 -15.38
CA GLU A 461 -4.98 -3.06 -14.53
C GLU A 461 -5.44 -1.88 -15.40
N PHE A 462 -6.69 -1.48 -15.23
CA PHE A 462 -7.31 -0.42 -16.00
C PHE A 462 -7.14 0.93 -15.33
N HIS A 463 -6.92 1.95 -16.15
CA HIS A 463 -6.51 3.29 -15.77
C HIS A 463 -7.10 4.38 -16.68
N GLY A 464 -6.70 5.63 -16.48
CA GLY A 464 -6.91 6.75 -17.41
C GLY A 464 -6.42 8.08 -16.84
N ARG A 465 -6.47 9.20 -17.55
CA ARG A 465 -6.98 9.42 -18.90
C ARG A 465 -5.80 9.71 -19.81
N VAL A 466 -5.51 8.81 -20.73
CA VAL A 466 -4.53 9.01 -21.82
C VAL A 466 -5.29 9.05 -23.12
N GLU A 467 -5.35 10.23 -23.75
CA GLU A 467 -6.21 10.51 -24.92
C GLU A 467 -5.97 9.57 -26.10
N GLY A 468 -4.76 9.01 -26.24
CA GLY A 468 -4.41 8.05 -27.29
C GLY A 468 -4.88 6.61 -27.06
N PHE A 469 -5.55 6.32 -25.94
CA PHE A 469 -5.93 4.98 -25.48
C PHE A 469 -4.71 4.05 -25.47
N GLN A 470 -3.98 4.02 -24.36
CA GLN A 470 -2.70 3.29 -24.32
C GLN A 470 -2.89 1.88 -23.77
N VAL A 471 -2.30 0.90 -24.44
CA VAL A 471 -2.29 -0.51 -24.02
C VAL A 471 -0.84 -0.99 -23.97
N GLU A 472 -0.35 -1.33 -22.78
CA GLU A 472 1.01 -1.86 -22.57
C GLU A 472 1.23 -3.21 -23.30
N PRO A 473 2.47 -3.58 -23.65
CA PRO A 473 3.73 -3.39 -22.90
C PRO A 473 4.42 -2.01 -22.99
N CYS A 474 5.22 -1.70 -21.96
CA CYS A 474 6.08 -0.51 -21.80
C CYS A 474 7.31 -0.47 -22.73
N THR A 475 8.04 0.64 -22.69
CA THR A 475 9.35 0.83 -23.33
C THR A 475 10.50 0.54 -22.35
N PRO A 476 11.76 0.40 -22.81
CA PRO A 476 12.92 0.49 -21.92
C PRO A 476 13.05 1.93 -21.31
N PRO A 477 13.83 2.12 -20.22
CA PRO A 477 14.66 1.11 -19.55
C PRO A 477 13.83 0.11 -18.78
N HIS A 478 14.29 -1.12 -18.80
CA HIS A 478 13.55 -2.27 -18.32
C HIS A 478 14.04 -2.73 -16.94
N GLU A 479 13.13 -3.11 -16.06
CA GLU A 479 13.46 -3.62 -14.73
C GLU A 479 14.37 -4.88 -14.84
N PRO A 480 15.52 -4.94 -14.12
CA PRO A 480 16.51 -5.99 -14.32
C PRO A 480 16.17 -7.37 -13.74
N ASN A 481 15.25 -7.52 -12.78
CA ASN A 481 14.78 -8.79 -12.23
C ASN A 481 13.72 -9.51 -13.10
N PHE A 482 13.15 -8.88 -14.13
CA PHE A 482 12.18 -9.51 -15.04
C PHE A 482 12.84 -10.46 -16.05
N GLU A 483 12.18 -11.56 -16.39
CA GLU A 483 12.66 -12.53 -17.40
C GLU A 483 12.00 -12.24 -18.77
N TYR A 484 12.33 -11.09 -19.39
CA TYR A 484 11.69 -10.59 -20.63
C TYR A 484 11.70 -11.57 -21.81
N ASP A 485 12.70 -12.44 -21.91
CA ASP A 485 12.74 -13.48 -22.94
C ASP A 485 11.58 -14.49 -22.83
N LEU A 486 10.92 -14.57 -21.67
CA LEU A 486 9.74 -15.39 -21.43
C LEU A 486 8.44 -14.58 -21.32
N LEU A 487 8.53 -13.25 -21.13
CA LEU A 487 7.37 -12.37 -20.92
C LEU A 487 6.99 -11.59 -22.20
N SER A 488 7.95 -10.92 -22.85
CA SER A 488 7.69 -9.86 -23.82
C SER A 488 6.83 -10.26 -25.01
N GLU A 489 7.01 -11.47 -25.55
CA GLU A 489 6.26 -11.92 -26.73
C GLU A 489 4.77 -12.11 -26.42
N TYR A 490 4.43 -12.85 -25.36
CA TYR A 490 3.05 -12.97 -24.92
C TYR A 490 2.51 -11.65 -24.37
N MET A 491 3.38 -10.77 -23.85
CA MET A 491 2.98 -9.42 -23.49
C MET A 491 2.43 -8.63 -24.68
N LEU A 492 3.16 -8.62 -25.79
CA LEU A 492 2.72 -8.00 -27.02
C LEU A 492 1.38 -8.58 -27.52
N PHE A 493 1.25 -9.91 -27.55
CA PHE A 493 0.03 -10.55 -28.06
C PHE A 493 -1.20 -10.30 -27.20
N CYS A 494 -1.07 -10.35 -25.87
CA CYS A 494 -2.20 -10.05 -24.98
C CYS A 494 -2.64 -8.59 -25.11
N GLY A 495 -1.69 -7.65 -25.19
CA GLY A 495 -1.99 -6.24 -25.44
C GLY A 495 -2.73 -6.03 -26.77
N GLU A 496 -2.31 -6.72 -27.84
CA GLU A 496 -3.01 -6.67 -29.12
C GLU A 496 -4.38 -7.36 -29.08
N ALA A 497 -4.52 -8.50 -28.42
CA ALA A 497 -5.80 -9.19 -28.26
C ALA A 497 -6.83 -8.31 -27.52
N PHE A 498 -6.40 -7.65 -26.43
CA PHE A 498 -7.20 -6.67 -25.72
C PHE A 498 -7.55 -5.49 -26.62
N GLY A 499 -6.55 -4.80 -27.17
CA GLY A 499 -6.72 -3.56 -27.92
C GLY A 499 -7.58 -3.74 -29.17
N ASN A 500 -7.36 -4.82 -29.92
CA ASN A 500 -8.11 -5.13 -31.15
C ASN A 500 -9.60 -5.39 -30.90
N ALA A 501 -9.93 -6.10 -29.81
CA ALA A 501 -11.31 -6.33 -29.44
C ALA A 501 -11.94 -5.05 -28.85
N ALA A 502 -11.22 -4.31 -28.02
CA ALA A 502 -11.70 -3.07 -27.42
C ALA A 502 -12.12 -2.05 -28.50
N VAL A 503 -11.22 -1.73 -29.45
CA VAL A 503 -11.47 -0.70 -30.46
C VAL A 503 -12.48 -1.10 -31.53
N ALA A 504 -12.72 -2.40 -31.73
CA ALA A 504 -13.67 -2.91 -32.72
C ALA A 504 -15.11 -2.96 -32.23
N ASN A 505 -15.35 -2.84 -30.92
CA ASN A 505 -16.67 -3.01 -30.30
C ASN A 505 -17.12 -1.80 -29.45
N ASN A 506 -16.57 -0.62 -29.71
CA ASN A 506 -17.06 0.62 -29.12
C ASN A 506 -17.22 1.70 -30.21
N ASP A 507 -18.09 2.68 -29.99
CA ASP A 507 -18.47 3.64 -31.04
C ASP A 507 -17.67 4.95 -31.02
N GLY A 508 -16.95 5.24 -29.92
CA GLY A 508 -16.30 6.53 -29.69
C GLY A 508 -14.78 6.55 -29.86
N TYR A 509 -14.09 5.43 -29.63
CA TYR A 509 -12.64 5.35 -29.47
C TYR A 509 -12.06 4.13 -30.20
N ASN A 510 -11.80 4.28 -31.51
CA ASN A 510 -11.49 3.17 -32.41
C ASN A 510 -10.00 3.01 -32.75
N SER A 511 -9.11 3.59 -31.94
CA SER A 511 -7.66 3.38 -32.07
C SER A 511 -6.95 3.31 -30.73
N TYR A 512 -5.79 2.65 -30.66
CA TYR A 512 -4.99 2.56 -29.45
C TYR A 512 -3.48 2.64 -29.75
N THR A 513 -2.71 3.15 -28.78
CA THR A 513 -1.24 3.16 -28.83
C THR A 513 -0.67 2.04 -27.98
N MET A 514 0.44 1.46 -28.42
CA MET A 514 1.19 0.44 -27.68
C MET A 514 2.65 0.88 -27.52
N PRO A 515 3.10 1.23 -26.30
CA PRO A 515 4.42 1.85 -26.11
C PRO A 515 5.58 1.09 -26.75
N MET A 516 5.71 -0.21 -26.46
CA MET A 516 6.77 -1.06 -27.01
C MET A 516 6.81 -1.12 -28.55
N ARG A 517 5.65 -0.92 -29.20
CA ARG A 517 5.49 -0.96 -30.66
C ARG A 517 5.66 0.42 -31.30
N ASP A 518 5.13 1.46 -30.65
CA ASP A 518 4.84 2.75 -31.26
C ASP A 518 5.76 3.90 -30.80
N TYR A 519 6.51 3.74 -29.70
CA TYR A 519 7.22 4.85 -29.03
C TYR A 519 8.71 5.00 -29.39
N LEU A 520 9.21 4.21 -30.35
CA LEU A 520 10.55 4.41 -30.92
C LEU A 520 10.47 5.32 -32.16
N TYR A 521 11.29 6.37 -32.23
CA TYR A 521 11.24 7.33 -33.33
C TYR A 521 12.59 7.95 -33.66
N THR A 522 12.71 8.53 -34.85
CA THR A 522 13.94 9.20 -35.29
C THR A 522 13.94 10.68 -34.87
N THR A 523 14.89 11.03 -34.00
CA THR A 523 15.21 12.42 -33.64
C THR A 523 16.30 13.00 -34.55
N LYS A 524 16.66 14.27 -34.34
CA LYS A 524 17.86 14.90 -34.96
C LYS A 524 19.17 14.16 -34.64
N ASN A 525 19.20 13.36 -33.56
CA ASN A 525 20.39 12.68 -33.06
C ASN A 525 20.40 11.17 -33.40
N GLY A 526 19.36 10.64 -34.05
CA GLY A 526 19.18 9.21 -34.32
C GLY A 526 17.91 8.65 -33.67
N PRO A 527 17.74 7.31 -33.66
CA PRO A 527 16.68 6.63 -32.91
C PRO A 527 16.68 7.06 -31.44
N SER A 528 15.49 7.22 -30.87
CA SER A 528 15.29 7.46 -29.45
C SER A 528 13.96 6.91 -29.01
N TRP A 529 13.93 6.28 -27.84
CA TRP A 529 12.70 5.94 -27.15
C TRP A 529 12.02 7.20 -26.59
N TYR A 530 10.70 7.25 -26.66
CA TYR A 530 9.87 8.04 -25.74
C TYR A 530 9.62 7.17 -24.51
N VAL A 531 9.93 7.72 -23.34
CA VAL A 531 10.01 6.91 -22.12
C VAL A 531 8.61 6.72 -21.53
N TRP A 532 8.12 5.48 -21.65
CA TRP A 532 6.97 4.96 -20.91
C TRP A 532 7.39 3.61 -20.34
N ASP A 533 8.26 3.68 -19.32
CA ASP A 533 9.04 2.54 -18.89
C ASP A 533 8.40 1.73 -17.75
N ASP A 534 8.86 0.50 -17.62
CA ASP A 534 8.50 -0.44 -16.56
C ASP A 534 9.64 -0.67 -15.55
N MET A 535 10.63 0.23 -15.48
CA MET A 535 11.75 0.11 -14.54
C MET A 535 11.27 0.13 -13.08
N SER A 536 10.20 0.87 -12.79
CA SER A 536 9.60 0.91 -11.46
C SER A 536 8.71 -0.30 -11.19
N THR A 537 8.95 -0.98 -10.09
CA THR A 537 8.06 -2.02 -9.54
C THR A 537 7.00 -1.45 -8.60
N SER A 538 6.88 -0.12 -8.50
CA SER A 538 5.92 0.56 -7.62
C SER A 538 4.46 0.44 -8.09
N TYR A 539 4.25 -0.14 -9.26
CA TYR A 539 2.96 -0.37 -9.91
C TYR A 539 2.47 -1.79 -9.69
N THR A 540 1.15 -1.99 -9.67
CA THR A 540 0.57 -3.32 -9.48
C THR A 540 1.00 -4.29 -10.59
N PRO A 541 0.95 -3.91 -11.89
CA PRO A 541 1.32 -4.83 -12.97
C PRO A 541 2.81 -5.16 -12.94
N GLN A 542 3.68 -4.15 -12.86
CA GLN A 542 5.13 -4.34 -12.83
C GLN A 542 5.57 -5.14 -11.59
N PHE A 543 4.95 -4.95 -10.42
CA PHE A 543 5.24 -5.80 -9.27
C PHE A 543 4.78 -7.26 -9.50
N ALA A 544 3.61 -7.47 -10.12
CA ALA A 544 3.12 -8.80 -10.46
C ALA A 544 4.02 -9.53 -11.47
N MET A 545 4.72 -8.81 -12.35
CA MET A 545 5.72 -9.40 -13.26
C MET A 545 6.89 -10.06 -12.50
N LEU A 546 7.30 -9.54 -11.34
CA LEU A 546 8.30 -10.21 -10.47
C LEU A 546 7.82 -11.61 -10.03
N GLN A 547 6.51 -11.83 -10.01
CA GLN A 547 5.88 -13.09 -9.63
C GLN A 547 5.68 -14.06 -10.82
N GLY A 548 6.04 -13.63 -12.04
CA GLY A 548 5.89 -14.38 -13.28
C GLY A 548 4.53 -14.22 -13.96
N ALA A 549 3.77 -13.15 -13.65
CA ALA A 549 2.54 -12.82 -14.34
C ALA A 549 2.82 -12.05 -15.65
N LEU A 550 1.98 -12.25 -16.66
CA LEU A 550 1.88 -11.36 -17.81
C LEU A 550 1.00 -10.17 -17.43
N ALA A 551 1.61 -9.05 -17.07
CA ALA A 551 0.88 -7.93 -16.48
C ALA A 551 1.00 -6.61 -17.26
N TYR A 552 -0.08 -5.83 -17.29
CA TYR A 552 -0.21 -4.63 -18.12
C TYR A 552 -1.02 -3.53 -17.46
N THR A 553 -0.70 -2.29 -17.80
CA THR A 553 -1.57 -1.12 -17.65
C THR A 553 -2.35 -0.85 -18.94
N VAL A 554 -3.64 -0.53 -18.82
CA VAL A 554 -4.44 0.04 -19.91
C VAL A 554 -4.97 1.41 -19.50
N GLU A 555 -4.59 2.45 -20.23
CA GLU A 555 -5.00 3.83 -19.97
C GLU A 555 -6.15 4.24 -20.90
N LEU A 556 -7.35 4.39 -20.34
CA LEU A 556 -8.55 4.71 -21.10
C LEU A 556 -8.53 6.17 -21.63
N PRO A 557 -9.11 6.43 -22.82
CA PRO A 557 -9.10 7.75 -23.44
C PRO A 557 -10.16 8.71 -22.90
N ALA A 558 -11.16 8.21 -22.19
CA ALA A 558 -12.28 8.95 -21.60
C ALA A 558 -12.99 8.12 -20.53
N TYR A 559 -13.93 8.75 -19.81
CA TYR A 559 -14.78 8.14 -18.80
C TYR A 559 -16.26 8.33 -19.16
N ASN A 560 -16.77 7.40 -19.97
CA ASN A 560 -18.15 7.34 -20.46
C ASN A 560 -18.49 5.88 -20.86
N ASP A 561 -19.72 5.65 -21.33
CA ASP A 561 -20.19 4.30 -21.66
C ASP A 561 -19.40 3.67 -22.84
N ASP A 562 -18.88 4.46 -23.78
CA ASP A 562 -18.02 3.95 -24.87
C ASP A 562 -16.73 3.29 -24.33
N THR A 563 -16.09 3.87 -23.32
CA THR A 563 -14.87 3.31 -22.73
C THR A 563 -15.15 2.18 -21.75
N VAL A 564 -16.33 2.15 -21.13
CA VAL A 564 -16.83 0.96 -20.40
C VAL A 564 -16.96 -0.22 -21.37
N ALA A 565 -17.55 -0.02 -22.55
CA ALA A 565 -17.64 -1.04 -23.59
C ALA A 565 -16.25 -1.47 -24.10
N ALA A 566 -15.31 -0.52 -24.27
CA ALA A 566 -13.94 -0.85 -24.65
C ALA A 566 -13.25 -1.80 -23.64
N VAL A 567 -13.40 -1.56 -22.32
CA VAL A 567 -12.91 -2.47 -21.28
C VAL A 567 -13.63 -3.82 -21.35
N GLN A 568 -14.96 -3.82 -21.45
CA GLN A 568 -15.79 -5.03 -21.49
C GLN A 568 -15.37 -5.99 -22.61
N TYR A 569 -15.27 -5.48 -23.84
CA TYR A 569 -14.91 -6.30 -25.00
C TYR A 569 -13.41 -6.57 -25.09
N GLY A 570 -12.57 -5.66 -24.62
CA GLY A 570 -11.13 -5.90 -24.48
C GLY A 570 -10.84 -7.07 -23.52
N CYS A 571 -11.53 -7.13 -22.38
CA CYS A 571 -11.42 -8.25 -21.44
C CYS A 571 -11.82 -9.58 -22.10
N LEU A 572 -12.91 -9.59 -22.88
CA LEU A 572 -13.35 -10.79 -23.60
C LEU A 572 -12.32 -11.25 -24.64
N GLY A 573 -11.80 -10.32 -25.47
CA GLY A 573 -10.79 -10.63 -26.48
C GLY A 573 -9.48 -11.17 -25.88
N LEU A 574 -9.01 -10.55 -24.79
CA LEU A 574 -7.86 -11.04 -24.04
C LEU A 574 -8.12 -12.42 -23.42
N SER A 575 -9.29 -12.64 -22.83
CA SER A 575 -9.65 -13.91 -22.20
C SER A 575 -9.68 -15.06 -23.20
N ASP A 576 -10.26 -14.83 -24.39
CA ASP A 576 -10.30 -15.82 -25.48
C ASP A 576 -8.88 -16.14 -25.99
N PHE A 577 -8.03 -15.13 -26.13
CA PHE A 577 -6.63 -15.31 -26.48
C PHE A 577 -5.87 -16.16 -25.44
N ILE A 578 -5.96 -15.80 -24.15
CA ILE A 578 -5.30 -16.55 -23.08
C ILE A 578 -5.78 -17.99 -23.04
N ALA A 579 -7.09 -18.24 -23.17
CA ALA A 579 -7.62 -19.60 -23.21
C ALA A 579 -6.98 -20.42 -24.35
N SER A 580 -6.87 -19.81 -25.54
CA SER A 580 -6.30 -20.47 -26.73
C SER A 580 -4.79 -20.76 -26.63
N GLU A 581 -4.05 -19.93 -25.88
CA GLU A 581 -2.58 -20.00 -25.74
C GLU A 581 -2.10 -20.48 -24.36
N LYS A 582 -3.03 -20.92 -23.49
CA LYS A 582 -2.79 -21.13 -22.05
C LYS A 582 -1.55 -21.97 -21.73
N MET A 583 -1.28 -23.01 -22.53
CA MET A 583 -0.21 -23.96 -22.23
C MET A 583 1.18 -23.36 -22.47
N GLY A 584 1.33 -22.45 -23.44
CA GLY A 584 2.58 -21.74 -23.69
C GLY A 584 2.85 -20.70 -22.60
N ILE A 585 1.83 -19.91 -22.27
CA ILE A 585 1.88 -18.93 -21.16
C ILE A 585 2.25 -19.63 -19.85
N LEU A 586 1.55 -20.73 -19.52
CA LEU A 586 1.81 -21.51 -18.32
C LEU A 586 3.22 -22.10 -18.29
N ALA A 587 3.71 -22.62 -19.42
CA ALA A 587 5.07 -23.15 -19.50
C ALA A 587 6.13 -22.06 -19.24
N ASN A 588 5.94 -20.85 -19.77
CA ASN A 588 6.84 -19.73 -19.54
C ASN A 588 6.88 -19.33 -18.06
N GLN A 589 5.72 -19.22 -17.41
CA GLN A 589 5.64 -18.91 -15.97
C GLN A 589 6.37 -19.97 -15.13
N VAL A 590 6.17 -21.27 -15.40
CA VAL A 590 6.87 -22.33 -14.68
C VAL A 590 8.37 -22.35 -15.01
N GLU A 591 8.78 -21.94 -16.21
CA GLU A 591 10.21 -21.78 -16.54
C GLU A 591 10.86 -20.65 -15.72
N ILE A 592 10.16 -19.53 -15.49
CA ILE A 592 10.63 -18.48 -14.57
C ILE A 592 10.89 -19.08 -13.17
N TYR A 593 9.97 -19.90 -12.67
CA TYR A 593 10.15 -20.60 -11.38
C TYR A 593 11.31 -21.60 -11.41
N GLU A 594 11.52 -22.31 -12.52
CA GLU A 594 12.66 -23.21 -12.70
C GLU A 594 13.99 -22.48 -12.62
N ARG A 595 14.10 -21.34 -13.30
CA ARG A 595 15.27 -20.48 -13.23
C ARG A 595 15.50 -20.06 -11.78
N GLY A 596 14.43 -19.69 -11.07
CA GLY A 596 14.44 -19.34 -9.65
C GLY A 596 14.97 -20.44 -8.73
N VAL A 597 14.34 -21.62 -8.74
CA VAL A 597 14.69 -22.76 -7.89
C VAL A 597 16.11 -23.27 -8.14
N SER A 598 16.60 -23.17 -9.37
CA SER A 598 17.97 -23.54 -9.75
C SER A 598 19.00 -22.42 -9.55
N ASN A 599 18.56 -21.21 -9.20
CA ASN A 599 19.34 -19.97 -9.23
C ASN A 599 20.15 -19.82 -10.54
N LYS A 600 19.50 -20.09 -11.68
CA LYS A 600 20.12 -20.02 -13.01
C LYS A 600 20.34 -18.57 -13.42
N ASN A 601 21.53 -18.30 -13.95
CA ASN A 601 21.85 -17.04 -14.63
C ASN A 601 21.21 -17.05 -16.03
N SER A 602 20.36 -16.07 -16.33
CA SER A 602 19.64 -15.91 -17.61
C SER A 602 20.14 -14.73 -18.44
N ASN A 603 21.26 -14.10 -18.08
CA ASN A 603 21.80 -12.92 -18.78
C ASN A 603 21.97 -13.16 -20.29
N ASP A 604 22.41 -14.34 -20.71
CA ASP A 604 22.62 -14.66 -22.14
C ASP A 604 21.36 -14.48 -23.01
N THR A 605 20.15 -14.60 -22.44
CA THR A 605 18.88 -14.43 -23.17
C THR A 605 18.16 -13.14 -22.81
N VAL A 606 18.24 -12.68 -21.56
CA VAL A 606 17.54 -11.46 -21.13
C VAL A 606 18.28 -10.19 -21.53
N ASN A 607 19.62 -10.21 -21.56
CA ASN A 607 20.41 -8.99 -21.77
C ASN A 607 20.07 -8.25 -23.07
N VAL A 608 19.57 -8.93 -24.10
CA VAL A 608 19.18 -8.29 -25.38
C VAL A 608 18.09 -7.23 -25.19
N TRP A 609 17.20 -7.42 -24.20
CA TRP A 609 16.12 -6.50 -23.86
C TRP A 609 16.62 -5.25 -23.10
N LEU A 610 17.81 -5.31 -22.49
CA LEU A 610 18.37 -4.20 -21.71
C LEU A 610 19.13 -3.22 -22.63
N SER A 611 18.38 -2.51 -23.48
CA SER A 611 18.89 -1.56 -24.45
C SER A 611 19.17 -0.18 -23.86
N ASP A 612 19.94 0.64 -24.59
CA ASP A 612 20.06 2.07 -24.29
C ASP A 612 18.90 2.89 -24.86
N GLN A 613 18.87 4.19 -24.57
CA GLN A 613 17.86 5.13 -25.07
C GLN A 613 17.77 5.18 -26.60
N THR A 614 18.81 4.75 -27.32
CA THR A 614 18.87 4.73 -28.79
C THR A 614 18.54 3.36 -29.39
N ASP A 615 17.98 2.46 -28.59
CA ASP A 615 17.54 1.11 -28.98
C ASP A 615 18.70 0.19 -29.42
N VAL A 616 19.89 0.35 -28.83
CA VAL A 616 20.97 -0.61 -29.03
C VAL A 616 20.80 -1.79 -28.08
N GLU A 617 20.33 -2.92 -28.61
CA GLU A 617 20.13 -4.20 -27.91
C GLU A 617 21.33 -4.57 -27.00
N GLY A 618 21.06 -4.74 -25.71
CA GLY A 618 22.05 -5.13 -24.69
C GLY A 618 23.17 -4.13 -24.39
N ALA A 619 23.07 -2.89 -24.86
CA ALA A 619 24.10 -1.87 -24.62
C ALA A 619 24.34 -1.59 -23.13
N GLU A 620 23.32 -1.76 -22.28
CA GLU A 620 23.38 -1.44 -20.85
C GLU A 620 23.30 -2.68 -19.95
N ALA A 621 23.40 -3.88 -20.51
CA ALA A 621 23.19 -5.10 -19.74
C ALA A 621 24.15 -5.27 -18.54
N ASP A 622 25.40 -4.79 -18.66
CA ASP A 622 26.37 -4.82 -17.55
C ASP A 622 26.03 -3.81 -16.44
N LEU A 623 25.31 -2.73 -16.77
CA LEU A 623 24.81 -1.74 -15.80
C LEU A 623 23.60 -2.30 -15.03
N TRP A 624 22.67 -2.91 -15.75
CA TRP A 624 21.39 -3.37 -15.19
C TRP A 624 21.45 -4.74 -14.53
N ARG A 625 22.27 -5.67 -15.04
CA ARG A 625 22.47 -7.02 -14.48
C ARG A 625 23.94 -7.32 -14.18
N PRO A 626 24.59 -6.55 -13.27
CA PRO A 626 25.97 -6.80 -12.90
C PRO A 626 26.13 -8.19 -12.27
N VAL A 627 27.21 -8.90 -12.59
CA VAL A 627 27.44 -10.26 -12.07
C VAL A 627 28.48 -10.29 -10.94
N PHE A 628 28.25 -11.11 -9.92
CA PHE A 628 29.20 -11.36 -8.83
C PHE A 628 30.38 -12.22 -9.33
N ASN A 629 31.48 -11.58 -9.72
CA ASN A 629 32.63 -12.20 -10.39
C ASN A 629 33.93 -12.24 -9.54
N GLY A 630 33.84 -11.94 -8.24
CA GLY A 630 34.92 -12.04 -7.28
C GLY A 630 35.43 -13.48 -7.07
N GLU A 631 36.53 -13.62 -6.32
CA GLU A 631 37.18 -14.92 -6.13
C GLU A 631 36.26 -15.92 -5.40
N GLY A 632 35.74 -16.90 -6.15
CA GLY A 632 34.86 -17.96 -5.63
C GLY A 632 33.38 -17.59 -5.60
N GLU A 633 33.00 -16.45 -6.18
CA GLU A 633 31.61 -16.03 -6.39
C GLU A 633 30.95 -16.78 -7.55
N ASN A 634 29.64 -16.68 -7.65
CA ASN A 634 28.80 -17.53 -8.49
C ASN A 634 28.73 -17.09 -9.97
N GLY A 635 29.23 -15.89 -10.33
CA GLY A 635 29.16 -15.36 -11.69
C GLY A 635 27.73 -15.07 -12.16
N ASN A 636 26.82 -14.79 -11.23
CA ASN A 636 25.40 -14.54 -11.49
C ASN A 636 25.02 -13.11 -11.07
N PHE A 637 23.94 -12.59 -11.64
CA PHE A 637 23.28 -11.36 -11.18
C PHE A 637 22.66 -11.56 -9.80
N TYR A 638 22.03 -12.72 -9.58
CA TYR A 638 21.49 -13.09 -8.27
C TYR A 638 22.60 -13.61 -7.34
N PRO A 639 22.67 -13.19 -6.07
CA PRO A 639 23.60 -13.77 -5.11
C PRO A 639 23.19 -15.21 -4.75
N GLU A 640 23.92 -15.87 -3.83
CA GLU A 640 23.48 -17.17 -3.31
C GLU A 640 22.35 -17.00 -2.29
N PHE A 641 22.46 -16.00 -1.41
CA PHE A 641 21.46 -15.60 -0.42
C PHE A 641 21.81 -14.26 0.24
N TYR A 642 20.83 -13.68 0.95
CA TYR A 642 21.03 -12.56 1.87
C TYR A 642 20.96 -13.04 3.33
N ILE A 643 21.71 -12.40 4.21
CA ILE A 643 21.64 -12.54 5.67
C ILE A 643 21.01 -11.27 6.23
N ILE A 644 19.92 -11.39 6.97
CA ILE A 644 19.32 -10.29 7.73
C ILE A 644 19.34 -10.70 9.20
N PRO A 645 20.20 -10.07 10.04
CA PRO A 645 20.28 -10.39 11.45
C PRO A 645 19.01 -9.95 12.20
N LEU A 646 18.59 -10.77 13.17
CA LEU A 646 17.43 -10.52 14.04
C LEU A 646 17.85 -10.50 15.52
N ASP A 647 19.09 -10.06 15.76
CA ASP A 647 19.70 -9.93 17.08
C ASP A 647 20.34 -8.55 17.23
N ALA A 648 20.28 -7.99 18.44
CA ALA A 648 20.71 -6.62 18.72
C ALA A 648 22.24 -6.40 18.60
N GLU A 649 23.05 -7.44 18.46
CA GLU A 649 24.51 -7.29 18.29
C GLU A 649 24.87 -7.00 16.82
N ASN A 650 24.06 -7.50 15.88
CA ASN A 650 24.34 -7.43 14.44
C ASN A 650 23.23 -6.70 13.65
N GLN A 651 22.28 -6.06 14.33
CA GLN A 651 21.17 -5.33 13.71
C GLN A 651 20.91 -4.03 14.46
N SER A 652 21.04 -2.92 13.73
CA SER A 652 20.82 -1.56 14.20
C SER A 652 19.31 -1.31 14.35
N ASN A 653 18.51 -1.67 13.34
CA ASN A 653 17.05 -1.51 13.35
C ASN A 653 16.32 -2.86 13.34
N LEU A 654 16.16 -3.44 14.53
CA LEU A 654 15.46 -4.72 14.69
C LEU A 654 14.00 -4.68 14.23
N ASP A 655 13.32 -3.55 14.42
CA ASP A 655 11.90 -3.43 14.08
C ASP A 655 11.70 -3.55 12.57
N ALA A 656 12.47 -2.79 11.79
CA ALA A 656 12.46 -2.84 10.33
C ALA A 656 12.92 -4.21 9.78
N ALA A 657 13.88 -4.88 10.42
CA ALA A 657 14.31 -6.22 10.02
C ALA A 657 13.19 -7.28 10.16
N TYR A 658 12.37 -7.19 11.21
CA TYR A 658 11.19 -8.06 11.35
C TYR A 658 10.06 -7.66 10.40
N ASP A 659 9.85 -6.36 10.15
CA ASP A 659 8.88 -5.90 9.15
C ASP A 659 9.23 -6.40 7.75
N MET A 660 10.54 -6.49 7.43
CA MET A 660 10.99 -7.07 6.17
C MET A 660 10.70 -8.58 6.08
N MET A 661 10.71 -9.33 7.19
CA MET A 661 10.25 -10.73 7.21
C MET A 661 8.76 -10.82 6.83
N GLU A 662 7.92 -9.95 7.38
CA GLU A 662 6.50 -9.91 7.03
C GLU A 662 6.32 -9.52 5.56
N TRP A 663 6.98 -8.45 5.10
CA TRP A 663 6.91 -7.99 3.72
C TRP A 663 7.31 -9.10 2.73
N LEU A 664 8.46 -9.76 2.93
CA LEU A 664 8.93 -10.82 2.03
C LEU A 664 7.93 -11.99 2.00
N SER A 665 7.49 -12.46 3.16
CA SER A 665 6.61 -13.61 3.25
C SER A 665 5.19 -13.32 2.76
N ARG A 666 4.71 -12.07 2.85
CA ARG A 666 3.42 -11.62 2.28
C ARG A 666 3.39 -11.78 0.76
N ASN A 667 4.54 -11.56 0.11
CA ASN A 667 4.77 -11.74 -1.32
C ASN A 667 5.24 -13.17 -1.67
N ASP A 668 4.93 -14.12 -0.79
CA ASP A 668 5.22 -15.55 -0.90
C ASP A 668 6.70 -15.96 -1.01
N VAL A 669 7.62 -15.06 -0.69
CA VAL A 669 9.04 -15.40 -0.55
C VAL A 669 9.21 -16.35 0.64
N LYS A 670 9.79 -17.53 0.39
CA LYS A 670 10.03 -18.53 1.43
C LYS A 670 11.24 -18.15 2.25
N ILE A 671 11.06 -18.08 3.57
CA ILE A 671 12.08 -17.58 4.51
C ILE A 671 12.74 -18.74 5.25
N LEU A 672 14.07 -18.73 5.36
CA LEU A 672 14.80 -19.66 6.21
C LEU A 672 15.28 -18.95 7.47
N VAL A 673 15.21 -19.64 8.61
CA VAL A 673 15.77 -19.16 9.88
C VAL A 673 16.73 -20.19 10.47
N THR A 674 17.90 -19.73 10.91
CA THR A 674 18.94 -20.57 11.51
C THR A 674 18.48 -21.17 12.85
N LYS A 675 18.78 -22.45 13.08
CA LYS A 675 18.60 -23.18 14.36
C LYS A 675 19.91 -23.31 15.14
N SER A 676 21.03 -22.94 14.54
CA SER A 676 22.35 -22.86 15.15
C SER A 676 23.12 -21.69 14.56
N ALA A 677 24.11 -21.16 15.30
CA ALA A 677 24.95 -20.07 14.82
C ALA A 677 25.62 -20.38 13.47
N TYR A 678 25.78 -19.34 12.64
CA TYR A 678 26.43 -19.38 11.34
C TYR A 678 27.47 -18.26 11.25
N THR A 679 28.66 -18.57 10.74
CA THR A 679 29.75 -17.59 10.63
C THR A 679 30.02 -17.29 9.16
N TYR A 680 29.98 -16.02 8.79
CA TYR A 680 30.32 -15.52 7.46
C TYR A 680 31.07 -14.19 7.59
N GLY A 681 32.07 -13.94 6.73
CA GLY A 681 32.85 -12.69 6.77
C GLY A 681 33.63 -12.44 8.07
N GLY A 682 33.77 -13.45 8.96
CA GLY A 682 34.35 -13.27 10.29
C GLY A 682 33.36 -12.87 11.38
N ILE A 683 32.11 -12.58 11.01
CA ILE A 683 30.99 -12.28 11.91
C ILE A 683 30.24 -13.58 12.20
N THR A 684 29.82 -13.79 13.45
CA THR A 684 29.04 -14.97 13.86
C THR A 684 27.62 -14.55 14.19
N TYR A 685 26.70 -14.94 13.34
CA TYR A 685 25.27 -14.74 13.53
C TYR A 685 24.70 -15.87 14.39
N PRO A 686 23.86 -15.58 15.40
CA PRO A 686 23.31 -16.58 16.31
C PRO A 686 22.26 -17.49 15.63
N ALA A 687 21.67 -18.39 16.42
CA ALA A 687 20.43 -19.04 16.00
C ALA A 687 19.30 -18.01 16.00
N GLY A 688 18.39 -18.08 15.02
CA GLY A 688 17.32 -17.09 14.86
C GLY A 688 17.57 -16.08 13.74
N THR A 689 18.72 -16.13 13.06
CA THR A 689 19.06 -15.27 11.92
C THR A 689 18.23 -15.60 10.69
N MET A 690 17.71 -14.57 10.01
CA MET A 690 16.93 -14.70 8.78
C MET A 690 17.86 -14.84 7.56
N ILE A 691 17.52 -15.79 6.69
CA ILE A 691 18.26 -16.14 5.48
C ILE A 691 17.30 -16.15 4.30
N ILE A 692 17.56 -15.31 3.31
CA ILE A 692 16.75 -15.20 2.09
C ILE A 692 17.50 -15.89 0.95
N SER A 693 17.11 -17.13 0.63
CA SER A 693 17.79 -17.92 -0.41
C SER A 693 17.37 -17.48 -1.80
N MET A 694 18.31 -17.33 -2.73
CA MET A 694 17.98 -17.09 -4.16
C MET A 694 17.65 -18.37 -4.94
N TYR A 695 17.60 -19.53 -4.25
CA TYR A 695 17.21 -20.82 -4.82
C TYR A 695 15.73 -21.11 -4.51
N GLN A 696 14.85 -20.28 -5.05
CA GLN A 696 13.39 -20.37 -4.89
C GLN A 696 12.66 -19.72 -6.06
N ALA A 697 11.39 -20.09 -6.27
CA ALA A 697 10.57 -19.54 -7.36
C ALA A 697 10.43 -18.01 -7.31
N LYS A 698 10.27 -17.44 -6.10
CA LYS A 698 10.10 -16.01 -5.85
C LYS A 698 11.40 -15.22 -5.70
N ARG A 699 12.50 -15.67 -6.33
CA ARG A 699 13.80 -14.98 -6.21
C ARG A 699 13.78 -13.55 -6.75
N SER A 700 13.01 -13.28 -7.81
CA SER A 700 12.96 -11.94 -8.44
C SER A 700 12.25 -10.95 -7.53
N VAL A 701 11.17 -11.37 -6.86
CA VAL A 701 10.51 -10.60 -5.79
C VAL A 701 11.49 -10.26 -4.66
N ALA A 702 12.22 -11.26 -4.18
CA ALA A 702 13.17 -11.06 -3.08
C ALA A 702 14.35 -10.16 -3.47
N ASN A 703 14.94 -10.38 -4.65
CA ASN A 703 16.09 -9.61 -5.14
C ASN A 703 15.68 -8.18 -5.48
N GLY A 704 14.51 -7.98 -6.11
CA GLY A 704 13.94 -6.67 -6.44
C GLY A 704 13.61 -5.77 -5.26
N ALA A 705 13.80 -6.22 -4.02
CA ALA A 705 13.69 -5.41 -2.80
C ALA A 705 14.97 -5.41 -1.93
N LEU A 706 16.00 -6.18 -2.29
CA LEU A 706 17.18 -6.41 -1.44
C LEU A 706 18.52 -6.21 -2.16
N TYR A 707 18.55 -6.04 -3.49
CA TYR A 707 19.80 -5.72 -4.18
C TYR A 707 20.14 -4.23 -4.07
N ASP A 708 21.40 -3.89 -4.35
CA ASP A 708 21.95 -2.53 -4.20
C ASP A 708 21.40 -1.50 -5.21
N GLY A 709 20.44 -1.90 -6.06
CA GLY A 709 19.81 -1.05 -7.06
C GLY A 709 20.64 -0.78 -8.32
N THR A 710 20.27 0.27 -9.05
CA THR A 710 21.04 0.77 -10.20
C THR A 710 21.10 2.28 -10.21
N PHE A 711 22.30 2.85 -10.37
CA PHE A 711 22.49 4.29 -10.56
C PHE A 711 22.52 4.65 -12.06
N ILE A 712 21.48 5.35 -12.51
CA ILE A 712 21.16 5.60 -13.91
C ILE A 712 21.47 7.06 -14.25
N THR A 713 22.39 7.27 -15.18
CA THR A 713 22.74 8.60 -15.72
C THR A 713 22.72 8.66 -17.25
N THR A 714 22.40 7.54 -17.90
CA THR A 714 22.49 7.34 -19.36
C THR A 714 21.20 7.69 -20.10
N TRP A 715 20.11 7.90 -19.37
CA TRP A 715 18.80 8.28 -19.88
C TRP A 715 18.49 9.76 -19.59
N ASP A 716 17.83 10.43 -20.53
CA ASP A 716 17.44 11.85 -20.37
C ASP A 716 16.24 12.03 -19.43
N GLU A 717 15.35 11.05 -19.36
CA GLU A 717 14.15 11.03 -18.52
C GLU A 717 13.77 9.59 -18.11
N LEU A 718 12.97 9.48 -17.06
CA LEU A 718 12.27 8.26 -16.64
C LEU A 718 10.79 8.60 -16.44
N TYR A 719 9.93 7.60 -16.56
CA TYR A 719 8.51 7.71 -16.25
C TYR A 719 8.26 7.68 -14.74
N SER A 720 8.96 6.81 -13.99
CA SER A 720 8.89 6.78 -12.52
C SER A 720 10.14 6.22 -11.85
N GLU A 721 10.23 6.42 -10.54
CA GLU A 721 11.34 6.00 -9.71
C GLU A 721 11.42 4.48 -9.55
N GLY A 722 12.63 3.91 -9.54
CA GLY A 722 12.83 2.51 -9.12
C GLY A 722 13.89 2.45 -8.04
N ILE A 723 13.49 2.76 -6.81
CA ILE A 723 14.32 2.55 -5.63
C ILE A 723 13.93 1.22 -4.98
N THR A 724 14.91 0.34 -4.83
CA THR A 724 14.73 -1.08 -4.47
C THR A 724 15.62 -1.51 -3.31
N THR A 725 16.56 -0.67 -2.90
CA THR A 725 17.48 -0.93 -1.78
C THR A 725 16.78 -0.70 -0.43
N PHE A 726 15.92 -1.64 0.00
CA PHE A 726 15.07 -1.43 1.19
C PHE A 726 15.83 -1.41 2.51
N ASN A 727 16.99 -2.07 2.58
CA ASN A 727 17.82 -2.07 3.78
C ASN A 727 18.30 -0.64 4.12
N GLU A 728 18.68 0.14 3.12
CA GLU A 728 19.10 1.53 3.31
C GLU A 728 17.90 2.45 3.57
N THR A 729 16.81 2.33 2.80
CA THR A 729 15.63 3.22 2.98
C THR A 729 14.86 2.99 4.28
N ARG A 730 15.00 1.81 4.89
CA ARG A 730 14.35 1.43 6.16
C ARG A 730 15.33 1.28 7.34
N GLY A 731 16.63 1.41 7.10
CA GLY A 731 17.67 1.45 8.13
C GLY A 731 18.04 0.10 8.77
N PHE A 732 17.82 -1.04 8.09
CA PHE A 732 18.18 -2.36 8.64
C PHE A 732 19.46 -2.92 8.04
N ASP A 733 20.24 -3.64 8.85
CA ASP A 733 21.48 -4.29 8.41
C ASP A 733 21.20 -5.56 7.60
N MET A 734 21.97 -5.73 6.52
CA MET A 734 21.91 -6.89 5.64
C MET A 734 23.30 -7.22 5.06
N VAL A 735 23.53 -8.51 4.77
CA VAL A 735 24.74 -8.96 4.07
C VAL A 735 24.39 -9.78 2.83
N THR A 736 24.92 -9.35 1.68
CA THR A 736 24.86 -10.07 0.41
C THR A 736 25.93 -11.15 0.34
N VAL A 737 25.52 -12.41 0.10
CA VAL A 737 26.44 -13.56 -0.01
C VAL A 737 26.40 -14.16 -1.40
N ALA A 738 27.43 -13.90 -2.22
CA ALA A 738 27.56 -14.47 -3.57
C ALA A 738 28.54 -15.65 -3.67
N LYS A 739 29.20 -16.01 -2.56
CA LYS A 739 30.25 -17.03 -2.55
C LYS A 739 29.68 -18.45 -2.70
N THR A 740 30.12 -19.15 -3.75
CA THR A 740 29.65 -20.50 -4.05
C THR A 740 29.87 -21.49 -2.90
N GLY A 741 28.85 -22.31 -2.64
CA GLY A 741 28.90 -23.37 -1.62
C GLY A 741 28.62 -22.90 -0.19
N GLU A 742 28.54 -21.59 0.08
CA GLU A 742 28.06 -21.08 1.36
C GLU A 742 26.58 -21.41 1.58
N ILE A 743 25.76 -21.43 0.52
CA ILE A 743 24.33 -21.77 0.63
C ILE A 743 24.10 -23.15 1.26
N SER A 744 24.94 -24.13 0.93
CA SER A 744 24.84 -25.48 1.49
C SER A 744 25.19 -25.51 2.99
N LYS A 745 26.11 -24.65 3.42
CA LYS A 745 26.52 -24.54 4.83
C LYS A 745 25.45 -23.85 5.66
N VAL A 746 24.91 -22.74 5.18
CA VAL A 746 23.87 -22.00 5.90
C VAL A 746 22.56 -22.80 5.93
N LYS A 747 22.16 -23.46 4.83
CA LYS A 747 20.97 -24.34 4.82
C LYS A 747 21.10 -25.49 5.83
N ALA A 748 22.31 -25.99 6.09
CA ALA A 748 22.53 -27.01 7.13
C ALA A 748 22.36 -26.48 8.56
N ALA A 749 22.47 -25.17 8.77
CA ALA A 749 22.16 -24.50 10.02
C ALA A 749 20.68 -24.11 10.13
N CYS A 750 19.94 -24.02 9.02
CA CYS A 750 18.53 -23.60 8.98
C CYS A 750 17.51 -24.67 9.37
N GLY A 751 16.33 -24.20 9.77
CA GLY A 751 15.12 -25.00 9.83
C GLY A 751 14.50 -25.21 8.44
N SER A 752 13.26 -25.73 8.43
CA SER A 752 12.42 -25.70 7.23
C SER A 752 12.13 -24.27 6.80
N ALA A 753 11.87 -24.07 5.51
CA ALA A 753 11.36 -22.81 5.00
C ALA A 753 9.99 -22.51 5.62
N MET A 754 9.77 -21.24 5.94
CA MET A 754 8.52 -20.69 6.48
C MET A 754 7.74 -20.00 5.37
N ASP A 755 6.43 -20.20 5.38
CA ASP A 755 5.46 -19.42 4.62
C ASP A 755 5.01 -18.19 5.42
N TYR A 756 4.03 -17.43 4.90
CA TYR A 756 3.49 -16.24 5.55
C TYR A 756 2.98 -16.49 6.98
N GLU A 757 2.16 -17.53 7.18
CA GLU A 757 1.55 -17.82 8.49
C GLU A 757 2.58 -18.32 9.51
N ASP A 758 3.56 -19.11 9.06
CA ASP A 758 4.71 -19.50 9.88
C ASP A 758 5.57 -18.27 10.26
N CYS A 759 5.76 -17.32 9.34
CA CYS A 759 6.50 -16.07 9.60
C CYS A 759 5.75 -15.17 10.58
N LEU A 760 4.44 -14.98 10.43
CA LEU A 760 3.63 -14.23 11.41
C LEU A 760 3.72 -14.84 12.81
N SER A 761 3.64 -16.17 12.90
CA SER A 761 3.81 -16.88 14.17
C SER A 761 5.22 -16.68 14.75
N TYR A 762 6.25 -16.69 13.89
CA TYR A 762 7.62 -16.43 14.32
C TYR A 762 7.80 -14.99 14.81
N ILE A 763 7.23 -14.00 14.11
CA ILE A 763 7.25 -12.59 14.49
C ILE A 763 6.56 -12.41 15.84
N GLU A 764 5.36 -12.94 16.04
CA GLU A 764 4.63 -12.87 17.32
C GLU A 764 5.46 -13.46 18.48
N GLU A 765 6.18 -14.56 18.23
CA GLU A 765 7.00 -15.22 19.25
C GLU A 765 8.32 -14.49 19.54
N ASN A 766 8.91 -13.78 18.57
CA ASN A 766 10.32 -13.34 18.62
C ASN A 766 10.55 -11.82 18.44
N LYS A 767 9.64 -11.07 17.80
CA LYS A 767 9.72 -9.60 17.65
C LYS A 767 9.45 -8.93 18.99
N LYS A 768 10.51 -8.68 19.76
CA LYS A 768 10.47 -8.20 21.15
C LYS A 768 11.64 -7.29 21.43
N THR A 769 11.48 -6.44 22.44
CA THR A 769 12.58 -5.68 23.03
C THR A 769 13.71 -6.60 23.52
N VAL A 770 14.95 -6.25 23.16
CA VAL A 770 16.17 -6.91 23.61
C VAL A 770 16.86 -6.03 24.66
N PHE A 771 17.00 -6.59 25.87
CA PHE A 771 17.66 -5.93 26.98
C PHE A 771 19.01 -6.58 27.32
N SER A 772 20.04 -5.75 27.46
CA SER A 772 21.36 -6.15 27.98
C SER A 772 21.77 -5.29 29.18
N GLY A 773 22.90 -5.59 29.84
CA GLY A 773 23.40 -4.78 30.96
C GLY A 773 22.73 -5.05 32.31
N GLU A 774 22.80 -4.05 33.22
CA GLU A 774 22.39 -4.20 34.62
C GLU A 774 20.91 -3.88 34.84
N LYS A 775 20.15 -4.82 35.41
CA LYS A 775 18.74 -4.60 35.78
C LYS A 775 18.64 -3.59 36.93
N TYR A 776 17.53 -2.85 36.96
CA TYR A 776 17.22 -1.83 37.99
C TYR A 776 18.13 -0.59 37.97
N ALA A 777 19.09 -0.51 37.05
CA ALA A 777 19.86 0.70 36.78
C ALA A 777 19.11 1.63 35.79
N ASP A 778 19.73 2.74 35.38
CA ASP A 778 19.21 3.49 34.25
C ASP A 778 19.38 2.67 32.96
N VAL A 779 18.51 2.88 31.99
CA VAL A 779 18.45 2.13 30.73
C VAL A 779 18.64 3.10 29.59
N ILE A 780 19.63 2.81 28.77
CA ILE A 780 19.84 3.47 27.48
C ILE A 780 18.96 2.75 26.45
N ILE A 781 18.11 3.51 25.77
CA ILE A 781 17.31 3.05 24.63
C ILE A 781 17.99 3.58 23.37
N SER A 782 18.40 2.67 22.50
CA SER A 782 19.03 3.01 21.22
C SER A 782 18.07 3.79 20.32
N ASN A 783 18.55 4.89 19.76
CA ASN A 783 17.81 5.77 18.87
C ASN A 783 17.92 5.34 17.39
N ALA A 784 17.57 4.08 17.12
CA ALA A 784 17.76 3.45 15.82
C ALA A 784 16.47 3.31 14.98
N SER A 785 15.32 3.76 15.50
CA SER A 785 14.04 3.57 14.80
C SER A 785 12.92 4.53 15.24
N GLU A 786 11.88 4.58 14.42
CA GLU A 786 10.61 5.21 14.78
C GLU A 786 9.92 4.53 15.97
N ALA A 787 10.13 3.22 16.20
CA ALA A 787 9.65 2.51 17.38
C ALA A 787 10.33 3.05 18.67
N SER A 788 11.64 3.31 18.63
CA SER A 788 12.36 3.96 19.72
C SER A 788 11.82 5.37 20.00
N THR A 789 11.59 6.16 18.94
CA THR A 789 10.98 7.50 19.07
C THR A 789 9.58 7.41 19.67
N SER A 790 8.78 6.44 19.22
CA SER A 790 7.41 6.24 19.67
C SER A 790 7.34 5.84 21.15
N ALA A 791 8.25 4.97 21.60
CA ALA A 791 8.41 4.57 23.00
C ALA A 791 8.81 5.75 23.90
N VAL A 792 9.75 6.60 23.46
CA VAL A 792 10.12 7.82 24.19
C VAL A 792 8.93 8.77 24.32
N ASN A 793 8.18 8.98 23.24
CA ASN A 793 6.96 9.78 23.29
C ASN A 793 5.90 9.19 24.23
N ALA A 794 5.75 7.86 24.27
CA ALA A 794 4.83 7.19 25.20
C ALA A 794 5.22 7.44 26.67
N LEU A 795 6.50 7.27 27.02
CA LEU A 795 7.04 7.56 28.35
C LEU A 795 6.80 9.03 28.75
N LEU A 796 7.09 9.96 27.85
CA LEU A 796 6.90 11.40 28.11
C LEU A 796 5.43 11.78 28.28
N LYS A 797 4.51 11.15 27.54
CA LYS A 797 3.05 11.36 27.69
C LYS A 797 2.54 10.86 29.04
N ASP A 798 3.17 9.82 29.58
CA ASP A 798 2.93 9.29 30.92
C ASP A 798 3.63 10.09 32.05
N GLY A 799 4.32 11.18 31.69
CA GLY A 799 5.01 12.06 32.63
C GLY A 799 6.24 11.45 33.27
N LYS A 800 6.87 10.47 32.59
CA LYS A 800 8.13 9.86 33.01
C LYS A 800 9.30 10.76 32.65
N ASP A 801 10.38 10.65 33.42
CA ASP A 801 11.63 11.35 33.13
C ASP A 801 12.45 10.55 32.12
N VAL A 802 12.70 11.14 30.96
CA VAL A 802 13.51 10.57 29.89
C VAL A 802 14.53 11.62 29.48
N GLY A 803 15.81 11.26 29.50
CA GLY A 803 16.90 12.09 29.02
C GLY A 803 17.28 11.78 27.58
N MET A 804 17.81 12.78 26.88
CA MET A 804 18.61 12.58 25.67
C MET A 804 20.08 12.69 26.06
N ILE A 805 20.91 11.77 25.60
CA ILE A 805 22.34 11.74 25.90
C ILE A 805 23.05 12.82 25.09
N THR A 806 23.73 13.72 25.81
CA THR A 806 24.38 14.91 25.24
C THR A 806 25.91 14.85 25.26
N ASP A 807 26.47 13.77 25.81
CA ASP A 807 27.91 13.54 25.84
C ASP A 807 28.44 13.12 24.46
N ALA A 808 28.98 14.09 23.72
CA ALA A 808 29.56 13.87 22.39
C ALA A 808 30.82 12.99 22.38
N GLN A 809 31.31 12.51 23.53
CA GLN A 809 32.40 11.52 23.60
C GLN A 809 31.90 10.12 23.97
N SER A 810 30.61 9.98 24.29
CA SER A 810 29.98 8.70 24.55
C SER A 810 29.66 7.98 23.26
N GLU A 811 29.70 6.64 23.29
CA GLU A 811 29.16 5.78 22.23
C GLU A 811 27.63 5.84 22.15
N PHE A 812 26.96 6.42 23.15
CA PHE A 812 25.50 6.58 23.21
C PHE A 812 25.05 8.00 22.85
N TYR A 813 25.88 8.77 22.14
CA TYR A 813 25.56 10.17 21.84
C TYR A 813 24.29 10.29 20.98
N GLY A 814 23.25 10.93 21.52
CA GLY A 814 21.95 11.04 20.87
C GLY A 814 20.95 9.94 21.19
N ASP A 815 21.34 8.90 21.94
CA ASP A 815 20.42 7.91 22.49
C ASP A 815 19.59 8.48 23.65
N PHE A 816 18.60 7.73 24.09
CA PHE A 816 17.73 8.10 25.19
C PHE A 816 18.08 7.35 26.47
N ILE A 817 17.84 7.94 27.64
CA ILE A 817 18.06 7.32 28.94
C ILE A 817 16.83 7.48 29.84
N CYS A 818 16.41 6.42 30.52
CA CYS A 818 15.32 6.45 31.50
C CYS A 818 15.54 5.42 32.60
N SER A 819 14.70 5.42 33.64
CA SER A 819 14.78 4.39 34.69
C SER A 819 14.39 3.01 34.15
N TYR A 820 14.99 1.92 34.67
CA TYR A 820 14.57 0.55 34.33
C TYR A 820 13.08 0.31 34.57
N LYS A 821 12.54 0.91 35.64
CA LYS A 821 11.11 0.81 35.97
C LYS A 821 10.23 1.42 34.89
N ASP A 822 10.61 2.56 34.34
CA ASP A 822 9.84 3.24 33.30
C ASP A 822 10.03 2.55 31.94
N PHE A 823 11.24 2.14 31.59
CA PHE A 823 11.51 1.31 30.40
C PHE A 823 10.59 0.07 30.33
N LEU A 824 10.40 -0.64 31.45
CA LEU A 824 9.52 -1.81 31.51
C LEU A 824 8.04 -1.49 31.17
N THR A 825 7.62 -0.22 31.22
CA THR A 825 6.25 0.17 30.84
C THR A 825 6.03 0.23 29.33
N VAL A 826 7.10 0.24 28.54
CA VAL A 826 7.04 0.30 27.07
C VAL A 826 7.70 -0.91 26.40
N ALA A 827 8.53 -1.69 27.12
CA ALA A 827 9.29 -2.81 26.55
C ALA A 827 8.45 -3.93 25.91
N ASP A 828 7.19 -4.11 26.35
CA ASP A 828 6.28 -5.11 25.79
C ASP A 828 5.48 -4.58 24.57
N ASP A 829 5.39 -3.26 24.40
CA ASP A 829 4.60 -2.61 23.34
C ASP A 829 5.44 -2.24 22.10
N TYR A 830 6.76 -2.22 22.23
CA TYR A 830 7.70 -1.81 21.19
C TYR A 830 8.87 -2.80 21.03
N THR A 831 9.50 -2.80 19.85
CA THR A 831 10.76 -3.52 19.58
C THR A 831 11.94 -2.59 19.81
N LEU A 832 12.58 -2.67 20.98
CA LEU A 832 13.68 -1.79 21.35
C LEU A 832 15.00 -2.56 21.56
N THR A 833 16.12 -1.93 21.23
CA THR A 833 17.45 -2.34 21.73
C THR A 833 17.80 -1.47 22.92
N ALA A 834 17.98 -2.09 24.09
CA ALA A 834 18.18 -1.38 25.35
C ALA A 834 19.30 -1.96 26.22
N THR A 835 20.04 -1.10 26.90
CA THR A 835 21.18 -1.49 27.76
C THR A 835 21.11 -0.80 29.12
N GLY A 836 21.08 -1.60 30.19
CA GLY A 836 21.16 -1.09 31.57
C GLY A 836 22.57 -0.66 31.96
N ILE A 837 22.72 0.57 32.48
CA ILE A 837 23.99 1.18 32.88
C ILE A 837 23.90 1.74 34.30
N ALA A 838 24.80 1.30 35.17
CA ALA A 838 24.86 1.79 36.55
C ALA A 838 25.26 3.27 36.59
N SER A 839 24.59 4.06 37.44
CA SER A 839 24.92 5.48 37.69
C SER A 839 26.34 5.70 38.26
N THR A 840 27.03 4.64 38.65
CA THR A 840 28.43 4.65 39.11
C THR A 840 29.44 4.17 38.07
N ALA A 841 28.99 3.77 36.88
CA ALA A 841 29.87 3.30 35.81
C ALA A 841 30.79 4.43 35.32
N GLU A 842 32.05 4.12 34.99
CA GLU A 842 33.01 5.13 34.49
C GLU A 842 32.58 5.74 33.15
N ASN A 843 31.78 5.01 32.36
CA ASN A 843 31.24 5.42 31.07
C ASN A 843 29.77 5.89 31.16
N TYR A 844 29.24 6.20 32.34
CA TYR A 844 27.89 6.74 32.47
C TYR A 844 27.79 8.11 31.74
N PRO A 845 26.92 8.26 30.73
CA PRO A 845 26.94 9.43 29.87
C PRO A 845 26.23 10.63 30.50
N ALA A 846 26.67 11.84 30.15
CA ALA A 846 25.93 13.05 30.49
C ALA A 846 24.67 13.17 29.62
N ALA A 847 23.52 13.39 30.25
CA ALA A 847 22.22 13.54 29.58
C ALA A 847 21.42 14.71 30.15
N LEU A 848 20.52 15.26 29.33
CA LEU A 848 19.56 16.27 29.74
C LEU A 848 18.14 15.71 29.61
N SER A 849 17.30 15.92 30.62
CA SER A 849 15.89 15.51 30.59
C SER A 849 15.11 16.23 29.50
N ILE A 850 14.27 15.51 28.78
CA ILE A 850 13.29 16.09 27.84
C ILE A 850 12.12 16.61 28.66
N ALA A 851 11.89 17.92 28.63
CA ALA A 851 11.04 18.59 29.60
C ALA A 851 9.56 18.17 29.57
N LYS A 852 9.07 17.67 28.42
CA LYS A 852 7.69 17.19 28.21
C LYS A 852 7.55 16.43 26.88
N ALA A 853 6.42 15.75 26.71
CA ALA A 853 6.00 15.24 25.40
C ALA A 853 5.84 16.39 24.38
N PRO A 854 6.53 16.36 23.23
CA PRO A 854 6.48 17.43 22.25
C PRO A 854 5.10 17.56 21.56
N THR A 855 4.69 18.79 21.28
CA THR A 855 3.55 19.09 20.40
C THR A 855 4.03 19.76 19.11
N VAL A 856 3.73 19.17 17.95
CA VAL A 856 4.18 19.65 16.64
C VAL A 856 3.04 20.25 15.82
N PHE A 857 3.35 21.27 15.02
CA PHE A 857 2.46 21.77 13.97
C PHE A 857 3.03 21.37 12.61
N ILE A 858 2.23 20.65 11.82
CA ILE A 858 2.58 20.21 10.47
C ILE A 858 2.16 21.28 9.46
N THR A 859 3.09 21.70 8.63
CA THR A 859 2.83 22.70 7.59
C THR A 859 1.98 22.13 6.45
N GLY A 860 1.20 22.99 5.80
CA GLY A 860 0.54 22.65 4.53
C GLY A 860 -0.89 22.13 4.60
N ALA A 861 -1.47 21.89 5.77
CA ALA A 861 -2.84 21.37 5.90
C ALA A 861 -3.89 22.18 5.10
N SER A 862 -4.68 21.49 4.27
CA SER A 862 -5.76 22.10 3.47
C SER A 862 -7.04 22.31 4.26
N SER A 863 -7.87 23.29 3.85
CA SER A 863 -9.23 23.46 4.36
C SER A 863 -10.22 22.50 3.68
N LYS A 864 -11.41 22.34 4.28
CA LYS A 864 -12.55 21.64 3.67
C LYS A 864 -12.98 22.32 2.36
N ASN A 865 -13.48 21.52 1.42
CA ASN A 865 -13.96 21.98 0.11
C ASN A 865 -15.41 22.44 0.12
N SER A 866 -15.76 23.21 -0.92
CA SER A 866 -17.10 23.78 -1.15
C SER A 866 -17.83 23.16 -2.34
N SER A 867 -17.31 22.08 -2.90
CA SER A 867 -17.92 21.27 -3.97
C SER A 867 -17.36 19.86 -3.90
N GLY A 868 -18.16 18.85 -4.26
CA GLY A 868 -17.78 17.45 -4.19
C GLY A 868 -17.44 17.00 -2.77
N PHE A 869 -16.57 16.00 -2.67
CA PHE A 869 -16.14 15.44 -1.39
C PHE A 869 -15.47 16.49 -0.48
N VAL A 870 -15.91 16.53 0.78
CA VAL A 870 -15.57 17.62 1.71
C VAL A 870 -14.07 17.68 2.05
N TYR A 871 -13.33 16.57 1.94
CA TYR A 871 -11.90 16.48 2.29
C TYR A 871 -10.96 16.30 1.09
N THR A 872 -11.42 16.45 -0.16
CA THR A 872 -10.60 16.20 -1.37
C THR A 872 -9.25 16.91 -1.35
N SER A 873 -9.20 18.17 -0.92
CA SER A 873 -7.93 18.94 -0.90
C SER A 873 -7.00 18.53 0.24
N GLN A 874 -7.51 17.89 1.29
CA GLN A 874 -6.68 17.29 2.33
C GLN A 874 -6.12 15.95 1.84
N VAL A 875 -6.97 15.09 1.27
CA VAL A 875 -6.57 13.80 0.68
C VAL A 875 -5.50 14.00 -0.40
N GLY A 876 -5.73 14.90 -1.36
CA GLY A 876 -4.77 15.17 -2.44
C GLY A 876 -3.53 15.99 -2.04
N ASN A 877 -3.30 16.27 -0.76
CA ASN A 877 -2.13 17.03 -0.30
C ASN A 877 -1.03 16.10 0.20
N ALA A 878 -0.31 15.50 -0.75
CA ALA A 878 0.76 14.54 -0.52
C ALA A 878 1.75 14.95 0.59
N ASN A 879 2.38 16.14 0.48
CA ASN A 879 3.37 16.58 1.46
C ASN A 879 2.82 16.64 2.89
N TRP A 880 1.61 17.17 3.08
CA TRP A 880 1.00 17.25 4.41
C TRP A 880 0.66 15.86 4.96
N ASN A 881 0.17 14.96 4.11
CA ASN A 881 -0.18 13.60 4.51
C ASN A 881 1.05 12.77 4.87
N TYR A 882 2.11 12.85 4.08
CA TYR A 882 3.37 12.15 4.35
C TYR A 882 3.95 12.56 5.71
N ASP A 883 3.96 13.87 5.99
CA ASP A 883 4.38 14.40 7.28
C ASP A 883 3.44 13.96 8.41
N ARG A 884 2.12 13.95 8.17
CA ARG A 884 1.12 13.49 9.15
C ARG A 884 1.36 12.06 9.57
N ILE A 885 1.46 11.15 8.60
CA ILE A 885 1.68 9.72 8.86
C ILE A 885 3.02 9.51 9.56
N ALA A 886 4.10 10.16 9.11
CA ALA A 886 5.39 10.07 9.79
C ALA A 886 5.32 10.54 11.28
N MET A 887 4.60 11.62 11.56
CA MET A 887 4.41 12.10 12.94
C MET A 887 3.54 11.15 13.78
N GLU A 888 2.54 10.51 13.17
CA GLU A 888 1.68 9.50 13.82
C GLU A 888 2.48 8.24 14.17
N LEU A 889 3.30 7.72 13.25
CA LEU A 889 4.20 6.57 13.46
C LEU A 889 5.20 6.81 14.59
N MET A 890 5.78 8.02 14.65
CA MET A 890 6.66 8.45 15.74
C MET A 890 5.92 8.86 17.02
N ASN A 891 4.58 8.78 17.05
CA ASN A 891 3.73 9.07 18.20
C ASN A 891 3.86 10.52 18.74
N PHE A 892 4.10 11.51 17.87
CA PHE A 892 4.09 12.92 18.26
C PHE A 892 2.66 13.46 18.45
N ASN A 893 2.48 14.42 19.37
CA ASN A 893 1.21 15.13 19.46
C ASN A 893 1.13 16.18 18.34
N VAL A 894 0.08 16.16 17.52
CA VAL A 894 -0.10 17.14 16.44
C VAL A 894 -1.15 18.19 16.81
N THR A 895 -0.84 19.48 16.62
CA THR A 895 -1.76 20.61 16.81
C THR A 895 -2.12 21.30 15.49
N LYS A 896 -3.34 21.83 15.41
CA LYS A 896 -3.81 22.71 14.32
C LYS A 896 -3.53 24.19 14.58
N ASP A 897 -3.07 24.53 15.79
CA ASP A 897 -2.70 25.90 16.19
C ASP A 897 -1.17 26.02 16.29
N ALA A 898 -0.58 26.69 15.30
CA ALA A 898 0.87 26.92 15.24
C ALA A 898 1.43 27.67 16.46
N SER A 899 0.60 28.45 17.18
CA SER A 899 1.04 29.17 18.39
C SER A 899 1.11 28.29 19.63
N ALA A 900 0.49 27.11 19.59
CA ALA A 900 0.53 26.11 20.65
C ALA A 900 1.62 25.04 20.41
N ALA A 901 2.34 25.10 19.30
CA ALA A 901 3.36 24.14 18.93
C ALA A 901 4.69 24.43 19.65
N ASP A 902 5.35 23.36 20.06
CA ASP A 902 6.73 23.37 20.51
C ASP A 902 7.69 23.47 19.32
N VAL A 903 7.36 22.79 18.22
CA VAL A 903 8.14 22.76 16.99
C VAL A 903 7.21 22.80 15.78
N ILE A 904 7.62 23.52 14.73
CA ILE A 904 6.96 23.49 13.42
C ILE A 904 7.73 22.53 12.51
N VAL A 905 7.03 21.67 11.79
CA VAL A 905 7.62 20.64 10.93
C VAL A 905 6.99 20.65 9.53
N GLY A 906 7.76 20.25 8.52
CA GLY A 906 7.19 19.66 7.32
C GLY A 906 7.80 20.05 5.99
N ALA A 907 7.32 19.37 4.95
CA ALA A 907 7.74 19.51 3.57
C ALA A 907 7.03 20.64 2.80
N SER A 908 6.08 21.32 3.42
CA SER A 908 5.32 22.42 2.81
C SER A 908 5.93 23.80 3.12
N SER A 909 5.70 24.78 2.24
CA SER A 909 6.20 26.14 2.48
C SER A 909 5.60 26.77 3.73
N LEU A 910 6.44 27.44 4.51
CA LEU A 910 6.04 28.16 5.72
C LEU A 910 5.17 29.39 5.39
N SER A 911 3.90 29.37 5.80
CA SER A 911 2.94 30.47 5.54
C SER A 911 2.06 30.78 6.75
N GLY A 912 1.37 31.93 6.71
CA GLY A 912 0.36 32.32 7.70
C GLY A 912 0.83 32.26 9.16
N ALA A 913 0.08 31.52 9.99
CA ALA A 913 0.35 31.40 11.42
C ALA A 913 1.67 30.69 11.71
N ALA A 914 2.05 29.67 10.93
CA ALA A 914 3.30 28.95 11.10
C ALA A 914 4.51 29.87 10.91
N LYS A 915 4.52 30.68 9.84
CA LYS A 915 5.58 31.67 9.61
C LYS A 915 5.69 32.68 10.75
N THR A 916 4.55 33.11 11.27
CA THR A 916 4.50 34.06 12.39
C THR A 916 5.10 33.47 13.67
N ALA A 917 4.81 32.20 13.96
CA ALA A 917 5.36 31.49 15.11
C ALA A 917 6.88 31.29 14.99
N VAL A 918 7.39 30.87 13.84
CA VAL A 918 8.84 30.73 13.61
C VAL A 918 9.58 32.06 13.80
N LEU A 919 9.08 33.15 13.22
CA LEU A 919 9.68 34.49 13.41
C LEU A 919 9.55 35.00 14.86
N SER A 920 8.70 34.38 15.67
CA SER A 920 8.58 34.66 17.11
C SER A 920 9.47 33.75 17.98
N GLY A 921 10.25 32.86 17.37
CA GLY A 921 11.23 32.00 18.03
C GLY A 921 10.82 30.54 18.18
N THR A 922 9.69 30.09 17.62
CA THR A 922 9.34 28.66 17.60
C THR A 922 10.30 27.91 16.67
N PRO A 923 11.00 26.86 17.13
CA PRO A 923 11.90 26.06 16.28
C PRO A 923 11.21 25.47 15.06
N TYR A 924 11.95 25.33 13.97
CA TYR A 924 11.42 24.83 12.70
C TYR A 924 12.36 23.86 12.00
N ILE A 925 11.85 22.68 11.66
CA ILE A 925 12.51 21.77 10.71
C ILE A 925 11.71 21.73 9.40
N GLY A 926 12.40 22.02 8.31
CA GLY A 926 11.81 22.06 6.97
C GLY A 926 12.62 21.24 5.98
N TYR A 927 11.93 20.55 5.08
CA TYR A 927 12.58 19.64 4.12
C TYR A 927 11.86 19.60 2.78
N GLY A 928 12.48 18.96 1.79
CA GLY A 928 11.93 18.78 0.45
C GLY A 928 11.92 20.03 -0.43
N SER A 929 11.35 19.87 -1.63
CA SER A 929 11.51 20.84 -2.72
C SER A 929 10.89 22.22 -2.47
N ASN A 930 9.95 22.33 -1.53
CA ASN A 930 9.36 23.61 -1.15
C ASN A 930 10.29 24.49 -0.33
N MET A 931 11.41 23.97 0.19
CA MET A 931 12.41 24.78 0.90
C MET A 931 13.09 25.81 -0.02
N ARG A 932 12.99 25.65 -1.35
CA ARG A 932 13.36 26.70 -2.32
C ARG A 932 12.54 27.99 -2.19
N ARG A 933 11.36 27.92 -1.56
CA ARG A 933 10.45 29.06 -1.32
C ARG A 933 10.62 29.67 0.07
N LEU A 934 11.55 29.15 0.88
CA LEU A 934 11.81 29.66 2.22
C LEU A 934 12.43 31.06 2.14
N ASP A 935 11.76 32.06 2.70
CA ASP A 935 12.15 33.47 2.58
C ASP A 935 12.60 34.10 3.91
N ILE A 936 12.73 33.30 4.98
CA ILE A 936 13.17 33.76 6.30
C ILE A 936 14.70 33.74 6.48
N ILE A 937 15.44 33.05 5.61
CA ILE A 937 16.91 33.00 5.57
C ILE A 937 17.43 33.19 4.14
N THR A 938 18.73 33.45 3.99
CA THR A 938 19.40 33.53 2.68
C THR A 938 20.24 32.28 2.48
N ALA A 939 19.78 31.36 1.63
CA ALA A 939 20.49 30.16 1.22
C ALA A 939 20.30 29.94 -0.30
N SER A 940 21.28 29.32 -0.97
CA SER A 940 21.25 29.09 -2.41
C SER A 940 20.85 27.65 -2.70
N TYR A 941 19.55 27.41 -2.80
CA TYR A 941 18.98 26.13 -3.20
C TYR A 941 19.17 25.88 -4.70
N VAL A 942 19.69 24.71 -5.04
CA VAL A 942 19.86 24.22 -6.41
C VAL A 942 19.06 22.93 -6.54
N ARG A 943 18.35 22.78 -7.66
CA ARG A 943 17.67 21.54 -8.04
C ARG A 943 17.96 21.24 -9.49
N THR A 944 18.28 19.99 -9.76
CA THR A 944 18.36 19.42 -11.10
C THR A 944 17.17 18.49 -11.36
N GLY A 945 17.07 17.99 -12.59
CA GLY A 945 16.18 16.86 -12.89
C GLY A 945 16.59 15.60 -12.14
N GLY A 946 15.89 14.50 -12.36
CA GLY A 946 16.12 13.24 -11.67
C GLY A 946 15.05 12.91 -10.62
N MET A 947 15.08 11.68 -10.18
CA MET A 947 14.13 11.06 -9.26
C MET A 947 14.89 10.60 -8.00
N ASP A 948 14.32 9.63 -7.27
CA ASP A 948 14.90 8.98 -6.11
C ASP A 948 16.36 8.60 -6.34
N CYS A 949 17.19 8.80 -5.31
CA CYS A 949 18.59 8.43 -5.29
C CYS A 949 19.09 8.21 -3.86
N LEU A 950 20.04 7.29 -3.74
CA LEU A 950 20.76 6.96 -2.52
C LEU A 950 22.25 7.32 -2.68
N PRO A 951 22.62 8.61 -2.58
CA PRO A 951 24.02 9.02 -2.48
C PRO A 951 24.65 8.55 -1.17
N TYR A 952 25.94 8.24 -1.23
CA TYR A 952 26.74 8.23 0.00
C TYR A 952 26.90 9.66 0.53
N VAL A 953 26.97 9.79 1.85
CA VAL A 953 27.07 11.06 2.55
C VAL A 953 28.20 11.08 3.57
N VAL A 954 28.60 12.29 3.95
CA VAL A 954 29.49 12.56 5.07
C VAL A 954 28.89 13.63 5.96
N TYR A 955 29.27 13.60 7.24
CA TYR A 955 28.82 14.52 8.29
C TYR A 955 29.96 15.48 8.66
N PRO A 956 29.99 16.73 8.15
CA PRO A 956 31.10 17.65 8.41
C PRO A 956 31.22 18.07 9.88
N SER A 957 30.13 17.94 10.63
CA SER A 957 30.04 18.14 12.07
C SER A 957 29.04 17.16 12.65
N THR A 958 29.29 16.73 13.88
CA THR A 958 28.40 15.83 14.64
C THR A 958 27.71 16.63 15.73
N ASN A 959 26.38 16.57 15.77
CA ASN A 959 25.54 17.15 16.81
C ASN A 959 24.32 16.26 17.05
N LEU A 960 23.45 16.66 17.98
CA LEU A 960 22.29 15.85 18.36
C LEU A 960 21.32 15.55 17.20
N ILE A 961 21.28 16.36 16.14
CA ILE A 961 20.37 16.17 15.00
C ILE A 961 20.80 14.98 14.13
N ASN A 962 22.12 14.76 13.97
CA ASN A 962 22.70 13.73 13.10
C ASN A 962 23.50 12.65 13.85
N SER A 963 23.41 12.62 15.19
CA SER A 963 24.28 11.78 16.02
C SER A 963 23.99 10.29 15.88
N SER A 964 22.72 9.89 15.67
CA SER A 964 22.36 8.48 15.42
C SER A 964 23.10 7.93 14.20
N TYR A 965 22.95 8.59 13.06
CA TYR A 965 23.62 8.22 11.81
C TYR A 965 25.14 8.15 11.92
N VAL A 966 25.77 9.14 12.58
CA VAL A 966 27.24 9.14 12.76
C VAL A 966 27.71 8.00 13.67
N THR A 967 26.94 7.66 14.70
CA THR A 967 27.30 6.64 15.69
C THR A 967 27.10 5.23 15.12
N GLU A 968 26.04 5.04 14.34
CA GLU A 968 25.75 3.79 13.62
C GLU A 968 26.68 3.59 12.42
N GLY A 969 27.26 4.68 11.91
CA GLY A 969 28.10 4.64 10.72
C GLY A 969 27.26 4.54 9.44
N ASP A 970 26.02 5.05 9.48
CA ASP A 970 25.17 5.17 8.31
C ASP A 970 25.70 6.30 7.41
N GLU A 971 26.19 5.90 6.25
CA GLU A 971 26.79 6.77 5.25
C GLU A 971 25.91 6.91 4.00
N VAL A 972 24.62 6.56 4.06
CA VAL A 972 23.67 6.73 2.96
C VAL A 972 22.57 7.71 3.39
N MET A 973 21.99 8.44 2.44
CA MET A 973 20.82 9.29 2.72
C MET A 973 19.92 9.31 1.50
N TYR A 974 18.63 9.14 1.72
CA TYR A 974 17.63 9.30 0.67
C TYR A 974 17.55 10.73 0.12
N GLY A 975 17.55 10.82 -1.21
CA GLY A 975 17.33 12.06 -1.96
C GLY A 975 16.24 11.91 -3.01
N TYR A 976 15.30 12.85 -3.05
CA TYR A 976 14.33 12.94 -4.16
C TYR A 976 14.81 13.97 -5.19
N GLY A 977 15.53 13.48 -6.19
CA GLY A 977 16.31 14.25 -7.14
C GLY A 977 17.64 14.74 -6.56
N ALA A 978 18.46 15.37 -7.38
CA ALA A 978 19.73 15.97 -6.94
C ALA A 978 19.54 17.40 -6.41
N ALA A 979 18.65 17.58 -5.43
CA ALA A 979 18.47 18.84 -4.73
C ALA A 979 19.55 19.05 -3.65
N PHE A 980 20.14 20.24 -3.60
CA PHE A 980 21.17 20.59 -2.61
C PHE A 980 21.28 22.11 -2.39
N TYR A 981 22.03 22.51 -1.37
CA TYR A 981 22.43 23.90 -1.14
C TYR A 981 23.86 24.14 -1.64
N SER A 982 24.04 25.11 -2.53
CA SER A 982 25.36 25.58 -2.98
C SER A 982 25.96 26.63 -2.04
N ALA A 983 25.13 27.25 -1.21
CA ALA A 983 25.53 28.16 -0.14
C ALA A 983 24.48 28.17 0.96
N VAL A 984 24.93 28.29 2.21
CA VAL A 984 24.11 28.36 3.42
C VAL A 984 24.39 29.67 4.18
N PRO A 985 23.52 30.10 5.11
CA PRO A 985 23.75 31.31 5.90
C PRO A 985 25.10 31.27 6.64
N GLU A 986 25.74 32.44 6.81
CA GLU A 986 26.96 32.53 7.61
C GLU A 986 26.68 32.11 9.06
N GLY A 987 27.49 31.18 9.59
CA GLY A 987 27.30 30.61 10.92
C GLY A 987 26.35 29.41 10.97
N ALA A 988 25.80 28.97 9.84
CA ALA A 988 25.11 27.68 9.75
C ALA A 988 26.09 26.51 9.94
N GLU A 989 25.60 25.44 10.54
CA GLU A 989 26.32 24.19 10.73
C GLU A 989 25.81 23.17 9.70
N ILE A 990 26.73 22.55 8.94
CA ILE A 990 26.36 21.60 7.90
C ILE A 990 26.11 20.24 8.55
N LEU A 991 24.86 19.77 8.48
CA LEU A 991 24.46 18.50 9.09
C LEU A 991 24.92 17.33 8.23
N VAL A 992 24.72 17.41 6.91
CA VAL A 992 24.97 16.31 5.97
C VAL A 992 25.24 16.85 4.57
N LYS A 993 26.16 16.21 3.85
CA LYS A 993 26.47 16.51 2.44
C LYS A 993 26.89 15.24 1.70
N VAL A 994 26.76 15.26 0.37
CA VAL A 994 27.19 14.14 -0.49
C VAL A 994 28.70 13.85 -0.30
N ASP A 995 29.07 12.57 -0.26
CA ASP A 995 30.45 12.13 -0.32
C ASP A 995 30.93 12.10 -1.78
N ALA A 996 31.71 13.11 -2.16
CA ALA A 996 32.26 13.20 -3.51
C ALA A 996 33.29 12.09 -3.86
N ALA A 997 33.65 11.22 -2.91
CA ALA A 997 34.57 10.10 -3.14
C ALA A 997 33.86 8.79 -3.55
N LYS A 998 32.53 8.72 -3.44
CA LYS A 998 31.74 7.51 -3.71
C LYS A 998 30.61 7.81 -4.67
N GLU A 999 30.34 6.87 -5.57
CA GLU A 999 29.16 6.94 -6.45
C GLU A 999 27.92 6.50 -5.68
N PRO A 1000 26.73 7.08 -5.94
CA PRO A 1000 25.48 6.62 -5.37
C PRO A 1000 25.24 5.13 -5.62
N THR A 1001 24.57 4.46 -4.68
CA THR A 1001 24.24 3.04 -4.85
C THR A 1001 23.12 2.85 -5.87
N GLU A 1002 22.09 3.68 -5.79
CA GLU A 1002 20.88 3.58 -6.62
C GLU A 1002 20.36 4.98 -6.96
N GLY A 1003 19.66 5.11 -8.08
CA GLY A 1003 18.83 6.26 -8.39
C GLY A 1003 18.92 6.75 -9.83
N PHE A 1004 18.10 7.74 -10.18
CA PHE A 1004 18.10 8.34 -11.53
C PHE A 1004 18.49 9.81 -11.51
N MET A 1005 19.58 10.14 -12.21
CA MET A 1005 20.08 11.50 -12.34
C MET A 1005 20.49 11.82 -13.79
N PRO A 1006 19.68 12.58 -14.54
CA PRO A 1006 20.05 12.97 -15.90
C PRO A 1006 21.32 13.83 -15.88
N ALA A 1007 22.18 13.65 -16.87
CA ALA A 1007 23.46 14.34 -16.95
C ALA A 1007 23.29 15.86 -17.09
N SER A 1008 23.86 16.62 -16.15
CA SER A 1008 23.84 18.09 -16.18
C SER A 1008 24.92 18.71 -15.28
N ASP A 1009 25.27 19.99 -15.52
CA ASP A 1009 26.20 20.75 -14.65
C ASP A 1009 25.75 20.77 -13.17
N ASN A 1010 24.45 20.71 -12.91
CA ASN A 1010 23.91 20.69 -11.55
C ASN A 1010 24.02 19.29 -10.91
N THR A 1011 23.92 18.23 -11.72
CA THR A 1011 24.15 16.85 -11.29
C THR A 1011 25.61 16.68 -10.87
N ASP A 1012 26.55 17.17 -11.68
CA ASP A 1012 27.97 17.20 -11.33
C ASP A 1012 28.23 17.97 -10.02
N ALA A 1013 27.57 19.11 -9.83
CA ALA A 1013 27.72 19.92 -8.61
C ALA A 1013 27.13 19.24 -7.36
N PHE A 1014 26.04 18.49 -7.50
CA PHE A 1014 25.47 17.67 -6.44
C PHE A 1014 26.46 16.57 -6.03
N LEU A 1015 26.94 15.78 -7.00
CA LEU A 1015 27.90 14.70 -6.78
C LEU A 1015 29.26 15.21 -6.27
N ALA A 1016 29.63 16.45 -6.58
CA ALA A 1016 30.84 17.11 -6.09
C ALA A 1016 30.75 17.61 -4.62
N GLY A 1017 29.81 17.09 -3.82
CA GLY A 1017 29.69 17.38 -2.40
C GLY A 1017 28.62 18.42 -2.05
N GLY A 1018 27.47 18.36 -2.74
CA GLY A 1018 26.31 19.19 -2.47
C GLY A 1018 25.83 19.08 -1.01
N ILE A 1019 25.47 20.21 -0.40
CA ILE A 1019 24.98 20.25 0.99
C ILE A 1019 23.52 19.79 1.01
N LEU A 1020 23.23 18.70 1.70
CA LEU A 1020 21.90 18.11 1.78
C LEU A 1020 21.09 18.67 2.96
N GLY A 1021 21.76 19.05 4.06
CA GLY A 1021 21.11 19.61 5.24
C GLY A 1021 22.01 20.50 6.07
N PHE A 1022 21.43 21.52 6.73
CA PHE A 1022 22.12 22.40 7.65
C PHE A 1022 21.21 22.86 8.79
N SER A 1023 21.80 23.19 9.95
CA SER A 1023 21.11 23.90 11.02
C SER A 1023 21.58 25.35 11.10
N TYR A 1024 20.71 26.24 11.58
CA TYR A 1024 21.02 27.66 11.74
C TYR A 1024 20.27 28.25 12.94
N THR A 1025 21.03 28.81 13.88
CA THR A 1025 20.51 29.66 14.95
C THR A 1025 21.05 31.07 14.77
N GLY A 1026 20.16 32.04 14.59
CA GLY A 1026 20.58 33.42 14.32
C GLY A 1026 19.46 34.35 13.89
N LYS A 1027 19.84 35.42 13.19
CA LYS A 1027 18.87 36.44 12.73
C LYS A 1027 18.22 36.01 11.43
N ALA A 1028 16.90 36.15 11.35
CA ALA A 1028 16.16 36.03 10.10
C ALA A 1028 16.52 37.17 9.13
N ASN A 1029 16.10 37.03 7.86
CA ASN A 1029 16.30 38.04 6.80
C ASN A 1029 15.71 39.42 7.13
N ASP A 1030 14.76 39.51 8.08
CA ASP A 1030 14.20 40.78 8.54
C ASP A 1030 15.16 41.58 9.46
N GLY A 1031 16.27 40.98 9.87
CA GLY A 1031 17.30 41.53 10.76
C GLY A 1031 16.87 41.74 12.21
N LYS A 1032 15.71 41.22 12.62
CA LYS A 1032 15.11 41.44 13.95
C LYS A 1032 14.82 40.14 14.68
N SER A 1033 14.19 39.20 13.98
CA SER A 1033 13.70 37.94 14.54
C SER A 1033 14.86 36.98 14.78
N ASP A 1034 14.92 36.38 15.97
CA ASP A 1034 15.83 35.27 16.27
C ASP A 1034 15.11 33.95 15.92
N ILE A 1035 15.77 33.11 15.14
CA ILE A 1035 15.22 31.84 14.64
C ILE A 1035 16.20 30.70 14.95
N ASP A 1036 15.64 29.49 15.09
CA ASP A 1036 16.36 28.24 15.28
C ASP A 1036 15.76 27.18 14.35
N ILE A 1037 16.53 26.79 13.32
CA ILE A 1037 16.01 25.96 12.23
C ILE A 1037 16.96 24.83 11.84
N ALA A 1038 16.40 23.75 11.30
CA ALA A 1038 17.11 22.74 10.52
C ALA A 1038 16.44 22.61 9.15
N ILE A 1039 17.22 22.76 8.08
CA ILE A 1039 16.68 22.76 6.72
C ILE A 1039 17.40 21.69 5.89
N PHE A 1040 16.61 20.85 5.22
CA PHE A 1040 17.09 19.82 4.29
C PHE A 1040 16.60 20.10 2.87
N ALA A 1041 17.46 19.81 1.89
CA ALA A 1041 17.15 20.03 0.48
C ALA A 1041 16.20 18.95 -0.08
N ASN A 1042 16.31 17.74 0.46
CA ASN A 1042 15.51 16.56 0.13
C ASN A 1042 14.43 16.30 1.17
N SER A 1043 13.46 15.44 0.82
CA SER A 1043 12.37 15.05 1.71
C SER A 1043 12.87 14.07 2.78
N LEU A 1044 12.36 14.17 4.00
CA LEU A 1044 12.63 13.23 5.09
C LEU A 1044 11.46 12.24 5.31
N THR A 1045 10.35 12.41 4.58
CA THR A 1045 9.09 11.67 4.79
C THR A 1045 8.47 11.17 3.48
N HIS A 1046 9.21 11.17 2.36
CA HIS A 1046 8.62 10.99 1.01
C HIS A 1046 7.79 9.70 0.91
N LYS A 1047 6.48 9.85 0.76
CA LYS A 1047 5.53 8.74 0.64
C LYS A 1047 5.59 7.73 1.80
N VAL A 1048 6.32 8.01 2.88
CA VAL A 1048 6.62 7.06 3.96
C VAL A 1048 7.40 5.82 3.48
N HIS A 1049 7.92 5.85 2.26
CA HIS A 1049 8.73 4.78 1.68
C HIS A 1049 10.08 4.68 2.37
N GLN A 1050 10.77 5.82 2.51
CA GLN A 1050 11.92 5.93 3.39
C GLN A 1050 11.48 6.30 4.80
N ARG A 1051 12.03 5.59 5.77
CA ARG A 1051 11.72 5.74 7.20
C ARG A 1051 12.97 5.97 8.04
N ASP A 1052 14.14 5.68 7.47
CA ASP A 1052 15.42 5.89 8.13
C ASP A 1052 15.69 7.38 8.46
N GLU A 1053 15.30 8.31 7.57
CA GLU A 1053 15.45 9.76 7.79
C GLU A 1053 14.59 10.34 8.92
N TYR A 1054 13.69 9.57 9.53
CA TYR A 1054 12.80 10.06 10.59
C TYR A 1054 13.58 10.51 11.83
N ALA A 1055 14.75 9.90 12.08
CA ALA A 1055 15.59 10.25 13.21
C ALA A 1055 16.08 11.72 13.13
N TYR A 1056 16.33 12.28 11.94
CA TYR A 1056 16.61 13.72 11.82
C TYR A 1056 15.48 14.59 12.40
N ILE A 1057 14.23 14.19 12.19
CA ILE A 1057 13.06 14.92 12.67
C ILE A 1057 12.90 14.75 14.18
N SER A 1058 12.92 13.52 14.68
CA SER A 1058 12.74 13.25 16.11
C SER A 1058 13.88 13.85 16.93
N ASN A 1059 15.12 13.72 16.47
CA ASN A 1059 16.31 14.29 17.10
C ASN A 1059 16.23 15.81 17.20
N PHE A 1060 15.85 16.47 16.09
CA PHE A 1060 15.63 17.91 16.12
C PHE A 1060 14.58 18.26 17.18
N ILE A 1061 13.41 17.63 17.17
CA ILE A 1061 12.31 17.93 18.10
C ILE A 1061 12.73 17.75 19.56
N PHE A 1062 13.28 16.59 19.93
CA PHE A 1062 13.68 16.32 21.32
C PHE A 1062 14.81 17.25 21.78
N SER A 1063 15.79 17.54 20.91
CA SER A 1063 16.88 18.45 21.25
C SER A 1063 16.42 19.88 21.57
N LYS A 1064 15.25 20.31 21.08
CA LYS A 1064 14.68 21.64 21.38
C LYS A 1064 13.93 21.72 22.70
N LEU A 1065 13.73 20.58 23.36
CA LEU A 1065 12.98 20.47 24.60
C LEU A 1065 13.84 19.96 25.77
N LEU A 1066 15.17 19.98 25.62
CA LEU A 1066 16.10 19.64 26.69
C LEU A 1066 16.03 20.65 27.83
N GLY A 1067 15.89 20.14 29.05
CA GLY A 1067 15.77 20.89 30.29
C GLY A 1067 17.00 20.77 31.17
N GLU A 1068 16.80 20.30 32.40
CA GLU A 1068 17.84 20.15 33.41
C GLU A 1068 18.66 18.87 33.19
N GLU A 1069 19.76 18.72 33.94
CA GLU A 1069 20.54 17.48 33.95
C GLU A 1069 19.66 16.30 34.35
N TYR A 1070 19.71 15.21 33.58
CA TYR A 1070 19.01 13.98 33.91
C TYR A 1070 19.53 13.46 35.25
N THR A 1071 18.62 13.17 36.18
CA THR A 1071 18.99 12.72 37.52
C THR A 1071 19.13 11.20 37.51
N PRO A 1072 20.35 10.65 37.71
CA PRO A 1072 20.54 9.20 37.69
C PRO A 1072 19.75 8.51 38.79
N THR A 1073 19.23 7.32 38.50
CA THR A 1073 18.55 6.52 39.51
C THR A 1073 19.51 5.99 40.58
N TYR A 1074 19.01 5.88 41.80
CA TYR A 1074 19.76 5.23 42.87
C TYR A 1074 19.75 3.71 42.64
N LEU A 1075 20.86 3.06 42.95
CA LEU A 1075 21.05 1.62 42.79
C LEU A 1075 21.16 0.95 44.15
N ILE A 1076 20.59 -0.25 44.28
CA ILE A 1076 20.92 -1.18 45.36
C ILE A 1076 22.22 -1.88 44.99
N THR A 1077 23.33 -1.45 45.59
CA THR A 1077 24.69 -1.90 45.29
C THR A 1077 25.07 -3.21 45.99
N GLU A 1078 24.34 -3.63 47.03
CA GLU A 1078 24.52 -4.93 47.69
C GLU A 1078 23.18 -5.44 48.23
N GLY A 1079 22.95 -6.75 48.16
CA GLY A 1079 21.75 -7.39 48.75
C GLY A 1079 20.56 -7.56 47.80
N ASN A 1080 20.61 -6.96 46.60
CA ASN A 1080 19.63 -7.22 45.54
C ASN A 1080 19.62 -8.71 45.15
N GLU A 1081 18.46 -9.21 44.71
CA GLU A 1081 18.17 -10.62 44.42
C GLU A 1081 18.44 -11.59 45.59
N GLY A 1082 18.54 -11.07 46.83
CA GLY A 1082 18.76 -11.86 48.02
C GLY A 1082 17.66 -12.91 48.27
N VAL A 1083 18.00 -14.03 48.90
CA VAL A 1083 17.03 -15.09 49.21
C VAL A 1083 16.88 -15.22 50.72
N TRP A 1084 15.65 -15.02 51.20
CA TRP A 1084 15.26 -15.35 52.57
C TRP A 1084 14.67 -16.75 52.64
N ASN A 1085 15.18 -17.60 53.53
CA ASN A 1085 14.71 -18.98 53.69
C ASN A 1085 14.17 -19.22 55.11
N TYR A 1086 12.93 -19.69 55.20
CA TYR A 1086 12.27 -20.00 56.47
C TYR A 1086 13.05 -20.98 57.36
N ASN A 1087 13.80 -21.91 56.77
CA ASN A 1087 14.55 -22.91 57.54
C ASN A 1087 15.86 -22.36 58.12
N THR A 1088 16.36 -21.26 57.56
CA THR A 1088 17.55 -20.53 58.03
C THR A 1088 17.23 -19.04 58.05
N PRO A 1089 16.25 -18.61 58.87
CA PRO A 1089 15.72 -17.26 58.81
C PRO A 1089 16.81 -16.29 59.29
N ALA A 1090 17.24 -15.42 58.40
CA ALA A 1090 18.24 -14.38 58.67
C ALA A 1090 17.71 -13.05 58.14
N ASP A 1091 18.07 -11.94 58.79
CA ASP A 1091 17.74 -10.62 58.28
C ASP A 1091 18.40 -10.41 56.90
N LEU A 1092 17.76 -9.64 56.02
CA LEU A 1092 18.33 -9.28 54.72
C LEU A 1092 18.78 -7.82 54.74
N SER A 1093 20.02 -7.57 54.31
CA SER A 1093 20.58 -6.22 54.22
C SER A 1093 20.67 -5.78 52.76
N PHE A 1094 20.31 -4.53 52.49
CA PHE A 1094 20.36 -3.88 51.19
C PHE A 1094 21.18 -2.60 51.31
N SER A 1095 22.28 -2.49 50.58
CA SER A 1095 23.11 -1.28 50.50
C SER A 1095 22.76 -0.51 49.23
N SER A 1096 22.76 0.82 49.28
CA SER A 1096 22.51 1.68 48.13
C SER A 1096 23.55 2.79 48.00
N ASN A 1097 23.72 3.31 46.77
CA ASN A 1097 24.49 4.52 46.50
C ASN A 1097 23.72 5.81 46.83
N GLY A 1098 22.44 5.74 47.18
CA GLY A 1098 21.64 6.90 47.55
C GLY A 1098 22.13 7.56 48.86
N PRO A 1099 21.99 8.89 48.99
CA PRO A 1099 22.47 9.62 50.15
C PRO A 1099 21.56 9.35 51.36
N LYS A 1100 22.17 8.91 52.45
CA LYS A 1100 21.47 8.53 53.68
C LYS A 1100 20.60 9.65 54.23
N GLU A 1101 21.00 10.91 54.07
CA GLU A 1101 20.29 12.08 54.57
C GLU A 1101 18.92 12.29 53.90
N GLN A 1102 18.74 11.75 52.70
CA GLN A 1102 17.49 11.83 51.95
C GLN A 1102 16.62 10.59 52.12
N PHE A 1103 17.09 9.54 52.80
CA PHE A 1103 16.33 8.31 52.97
C PHE A 1103 15.05 8.54 53.79
N VAL A 1104 13.91 8.11 53.23
CA VAL A 1104 12.57 8.30 53.79
C VAL A 1104 12.00 6.99 54.33
N GLY A 1105 12.26 5.85 53.67
CA GLY A 1105 11.72 4.56 54.10
C GLY A 1105 11.94 3.43 53.11
N ILE A 1106 11.29 2.30 53.35
CA ILE A 1106 11.29 1.14 52.43
C ILE A 1106 9.85 0.83 52.02
N GLU A 1107 9.67 0.42 50.78
CA GLU A 1107 8.45 -0.24 50.30
C GLU A 1107 8.73 -1.68 49.89
N ILE A 1108 7.75 -2.56 50.12
CA ILE A 1108 7.78 -3.96 49.67
C ILE A 1108 6.50 -4.22 48.88
N ASP A 1109 6.63 -4.65 47.62
CA ASP A 1109 5.51 -4.77 46.67
C ASP A 1109 4.65 -3.48 46.61
N GLY A 1110 5.30 -2.30 46.65
CA GLY A 1110 4.65 -0.98 46.64
C GLY A 1110 3.95 -0.60 47.95
N VAL A 1111 4.17 -1.35 49.03
CA VAL A 1111 3.58 -1.08 50.35
C VAL A 1111 4.67 -0.63 51.34
N ALA A 1112 4.48 0.55 51.93
CA ALA A 1112 5.38 1.10 52.93
C ALA A 1112 5.56 0.15 54.13
N VAL A 1113 6.82 -0.07 54.51
CA VAL A 1113 7.21 -0.90 55.66
C VAL A 1113 7.31 -0.02 56.90
N ASP A 1114 6.67 -0.44 58.00
CA ASP A 1114 6.83 0.23 59.30
C ASP A 1114 8.31 0.21 59.73
N ALA A 1115 8.85 1.35 60.19
CA ALA A 1115 10.22 1.50 60.66
C ALA A 1115 10.60 0.52 61.79
N ALA A 1116 9.63 -0.06 62.50
CA ALA A 1116 9.87 -1.14 63.46
C ALA A 1116 10.36 -2.45 62.82
N ASN A 1117 10.17 -2.64 61.52
CA ASN A 1117 10.47 -3.88 60.80
C ASN A 1117 11.81 -3.87 60.04
N TYR A 1118 12.57 -2.78 60.10
CA TYR A 1118 13.92 -2.71 59.56
C TYR A 1118 14.85 -1.88 60.45
N THR A 1119 16.14 -1.87 60.16
CA THR A 1119 17.14 -1.01 60.79
C THR A 1119 18.02 -0.36 59.73
N LEU A 1120 18.41 0.90 59.94
CA LEU A 1120 19.36 1.60 59.09
C LEU A 1120 20.74 1.59 59.77
N ALA A 1121 21.81 1.23 59.04
CA ALA A 1121 23.17 1.20 59.56
C ALA A 1121 23.66 2.58 60.03
N GLU A 1122 24.68 2.65 60.92
CA GLU A 1122 25.23 3.93 61.41
C GLU A 1122 26.07 4.65 60.35
N ASP A 1123 26.83 3.91 59.53
CA ASP A 1123 27.66 4.41 58.44
C ASP A 1123 27.17 3.84 57.10
N GLY A 1124 27.15 4.67 56.05
CA GLY A 1124 26.64 4.29 54.72
C GLY A 1124 25.11 4.19 54.64
N MET A 1125 24.61 3.85 53.46
CA MET A 1125 23.17 3.68 53.18
C MET A 1125 22.82 2.19 53.08
N THR A 1126 22.85 1.50 54.23
CA THR A 1126 22.48 0.07 54.32
C THR A 1126 21.26 -0.11 55.20
N VAL A 1127 20.23 -0.76 54.67
CA VAL A 1127 19.00 -1.09 55.38
C VAL A 1127 18.87 -2.58 55.59
N THR A 1128 18.65 -3.01 56.83
CA THR A 1128 18.47 -4.41 57.20
C THR A 1128 17.01 -4.68 57.53
N LEU A 1129 16.32 -5.42 56.67
CA LEU A 1129 14.95 -5.87 56.84
C LEU A 1129 14.90 -7.07 57.79
N LYS A 1130 14.09 -6.97 58.85
CA LYS A 1130 14.02 -7.99 59.90
C LYS A 1130 13.36 -9.26 59.37
N SER A 1131 14.01 -10.38 59.65
CA SER A 1131 13.57 -11.73 59.30
C SER A 1131 12.15 -12.03 59.77
N ASP A 1132 11.75 -11.54 60.95
CA ASP A 1132 10.39 -11.71 61.49
C ASP A 1132 9.32 -11.04 60.61
N TYR A 1133 9.63 -9.88 60.01
CA TYR A 1133 8.75 -9.22 59.06
C TYR A 1133 8.72 -9.96 57.72
N ILE A 1134 9.89 -10.35 57.19
CA ILE A 1134 9.99 -11.11 55.94
C ILE A 1134 9.17 -12.41 56.02
N ASN A 1135 9.19 -13.08 57.18
CA ASN A 1135 8.39 -14.27 57.45
C ASN A 1135 6.86 -14.04 57.36
N THR A 1136 6.38 -12.80 57.43
CA THR A 1136 4.95 -12.48 57.23
C THR A 1136 4.56 -12.34 55.76
N LEU A 1137 5.55 -12.16 54.87
CA LEU A 1137 5.33 -12.01 53.44
C LEU A 1137 5.00 -13.35 52.79
N LYS A 1138 4.23 -13.33 51.71
CA LYS A 1138 3.95 -14.53 50.92
C LYS A 1138 5.22 -15.02 50.24
N SER A 1139 5.30 -16.32 50.01
CA SER A 1139 6.39 -16.90 49.22
C SER A 1139 6.38 -16.41 47.79
N GLY A 1140 7.58 -16.31 47.21
CA GLY A 1140 7.82 -15.79 45.87
C GLY A 1140 8.75 -14.58 45.90
N GLU A 1141 8.99 -14.03 44.72
CA GLU A 1141 9.72 -12.78 44.55
C GLU A 1141 8.94 -11.60 45.14
N LYS A 1142 9.67 -10.65 45.71
CA LYS A 1142 9.17 -9.44 46.35
C LYS A 1142 9.94 -8.26 45.77
N ALA A 1143 9.24 -7.24 45.30
CA ALA A 1143 9.87 -5.97 44.94
C ALA A 1143 10.25 -5.22 46.22
N ILE A 1144 11.42 -4.60 46.24
CA ILE A 1144 11.88 -3.71 47.31
C ILE A 1144 12.28 -2.37 46.69
N SER A 1145 11.81 -1.29 47.30
CA SER A 1145 12.21 0.07 46.95
C SER A 1145 12.77 0.76 48.20
N LEU A 1146 14.02 1.20 48.17
CA LEU A 1146 14.56 2.13 49.14
C LEU A 1146 14.15 3.54 48.70
N VAL A 1147 13.28 4.18 49.47
CA VAL A 1147 12.67 5.46 49.10
C VAL A 1147 13.51 6.60 49.67
N PHE A 1148 13.91 7.51 48.80
CA PHE A 1148 14.59 8.76 49.11
C PHE A 1148 13.64 9.95 48.80
N SER A 1149 13.98 11.15 49.27
CA SER A 1149 13.13 12.32 49.07
C SER A 1149 13.01 12.76 47.61
N ASP A 1150 13.94 12.35 46.76
CA ASP A 1150 14.09 12.73 45.36
C ASP A 1150 14.24 11.54 44.40
N GLY A 1151 14.02 10.30 44.87
CA GLY A 1151 14.13 9.11 44.03
C GLY A 1151 13.97 7.80 44.79
N THR A 1152 14.17 6.70 44.09
CA THR A 1152 14.15 5.34 44.66
C THR A 1152 15.38 4.56 44.23
N ALA A 1153 15.80 3.61 45.06
CA ALA A 1153 16.64 2.50 44.64
C ALA A 1153 15.81 1.22 44.64
N ASP A 1154 15.57 0.67 43.46
CA ASP A 1154 14.68 -0.46 43.26
C ASP A 1154 15.47 -1.78 43.13
N GLY A 1155 14.81 -2.88 43.50
CA GLY A 1155 15.35 -4.23 43.38
C GLY A 1155 14.34 -5.28 43.80
N VAL A 1156 14.83 -6.50 43.99
CA VAL A 1156 14.00 -7.65 44.38
C VAL A 1156 14.70 -8.52 45.42
N PHE A 1157 13.91 -9.33 46.13
CA PHE A 1157 14.40 -10.45 46.94
C PHE A 1157 13.36 -11.57 46.94
N THR A 1158 13.79 -12.81 47.21
CA THR A 1158 12.90 -13.99 47.20
C THR A 1158 12.60 -14.50 48.60
N VAL A 1159 11.32 -14.74 48.89
CA VAL A 1159 10.87 -15.36 50.15
C VAL A 1159 10.53 -16.83 49.94
N VAL A 1160 11.29 -17.71 50.57
CA VAL A 1160 11.10 -19.16 50.50
C VAL A 1160 10.57 -19.69 51.84
N HIS A 1161 9.27 -19.95 51.88
CA HIS A 1161 8.60 -20.63 52.99
C HIS A 1161 8.75 -22.14 52.90
N LYS A 1162 8.56 -22.81 54.04
CA LYS A 1162 8.55 -24.26 54.11
C LYS A 1162 7.37 -24.80 53.30
N ALA A 1163 7.62 -25.73 52.38
CA ALA A 1163 6.56 -26.48 51.72
C ALA A 1163 5.63 -27.11 52.79
N PRO A 1164 4.29 -27.06 52.62
CA PRO A 1164 3.37 -27.63 53.60
C PRO A 1164 3.72 -29.10 53.82
N ALA A 1165 3.85 -29.49 55.09
CA ALA A 1165 4.10 -30.87 55.46
C ALA A 1165 2.85 -31.71 55.15
N THR A 1166 2.75 -32.25 53.93
CA THR A 1166 1.96 -33.47 53.72
C THR A 1166 2.74 -34.60 54.39
N GLY A 1167 2.28 -35.02 55.57
CA GLY A 1167 2.81 -36.21 56.21
C GLY A 1167 2.55 -37.42 55.31
N ASP A 1168 3.61 -37.94 54.70
CA ASP A 1168 3.86 -39.37 54.57
C ASP A 1168 5.27 -39.62 54.02
N SER A 1169 6.12 -40.16 54.88
CA SER A 1169 7.44 -40.65 54.57
C SER A 1169 7.34 -42.11 54.13
N PHE A 1170 7.34 -42.39 52.81
CA PHE A 1170 7.98 -43.57 52.20
C PHE A 1170 7.83 -43.55 50.66
N ASN A 1171 8.78 -42.92 49.98
CA ASN A 1171 9.59 -43.57 48.93
C ASN A 1171 10.57 -42.54 48.34
N ALA A 1172 11.85 -42.62 48.73
CA ALA A 1172 12.93 -41.94 48.03
C ALA A 1172 13.06 -42.43 46.57
N LEU A 1173 12.54 -43.62 46.25
CA LEU A 1173 12.34 -44.07 44.88
C LEU A 1173 11.20 -43.33 44.16
N LEU A 1174 10.19 -42.81 44.85
CA LEU A 1174 9.15 -41.99 44.22
C LEU A 1174 9.66 -40.59 43.92
N TRP A 1175 10.63 -40.06 44.67
CA TRP A 1175 11.27 -38.77 44.40
C TRP A 1175 12.41 -38.87 43.39
N ILE A 1176 13.10 -40.01 43.30
CA ILE A 1176 13.98 -40.28 42.16
C ILE A 1176 13.14 -40.60 40.92
N CYS A 1177 11.98 -41.27 41.06
CA CYS A 1177 10.98 -41.39 39.99
C CYS A 1177 10.25 -40.07 39.70
N LEU A 1178 10.08 -39.13 40.64
CA LEU A 1178 9.47 -37.82 40.40
C LEU A 1178 10.48 -36.79 39.92
N MET A 1179 11.77 -36.92 40.23
CA MET A 1179 12.83 -36.14 39.59
C MET A 1179 13.19 -36.69 38.21
N SER A 1180 13.05 -38.00 38.01
CA SER A 1180 13.01 -38.55 36.65
C SER A 1180 11.65 -38.35 35.98
N VAL A 1181 10.55 -38.01 36.68
CA VAL A 1181 9.25 -37.57 36.12
C VAL A 1181 9.09 -36.06 36.10
N THR A 1182 10.02 -35.24 36.59
CA THR A 1182 10.15 -33.82 36.20
C THR A 1182 11.16 -33.68 35.07
N ALA A 1183 12.17 -34.56 34.99
CA ALA A 1183 12.91 -34.80 33.76
C ALA A 1183 12.04 -35.50 32.68
N LEU A 1184 11.09 -36.37 33.06
CA LEU A 1184 10.08 -36.96 32.16
C LEU A 1184 8.75 -36.21 32.11
N ALA A 1185 8.49 -35.16 32.89
CA ALA A 1185 7.40 -34.20 32.65
C ALA A 1185 7.90 -33.08 31.74
N GLY A 1186 9.19 -32.73 31.81
CA GLY A 1186 9.90 -32.11 30.70
C GLY A 1186 9.83 -32.94 29.41
N ALA A 1187 9.78 -34.28 29.51
CA ALA A 1187 9.61 -35.18 28.35
C ALA A 1187 8.18 -35.74 28.09
N MET A 1188 7.18 -35.49 28.95
CA MET A 1188 5.77 -35.87 28.77
C MET A 1188 4.82 -34.67 28.64
N LEU A 1189 5.23 -33.44 28.96
CA LEU A 1189 4.68 -32.25 28.26
C LEU A 1189 5.04 -32.29 26.76
N VAL A 1190 6.11 -33.02 26.43
CA VAL A 1190 6.47 -33.44 25.06
C VAL A 1190 5.70 -34.69 24.57
N TYR A 1191 4.88 -35.37 25.41
CA TYR A 1191 4.10 -36.56 25.00
C TYR A 1191 2.59 -36.56 25.37
N SER A 1192 2.03 -35.54 26.02
CA SER A 1192 0.58 -35.41 26.28
C SER A 1192 -0.17 -34.45 25.34
N LYS A 1193 0.56 -33.69 24.50
CA LYS A 1193 0.09 -33.26 23.15
C LYS A 1193 0.11 -34.43 22.12
N LYS A 1194 0.38 -35.66 22.64
CA LYS A 1194 0.49 -37.04 22.11
C LYS A 1194 -0.65 -38.10 22.21
N GLN A 1195 -1.73 -38.05 23.03
CA GLN A 1195 -3.00 -38.85 22.80
C GLN A 1195 -4.29 -38.46 23.58
N HIS A 1196 -5.21 -37.72 22.92
CA HIS A 1196 -6.67 -37.85 22.86
C HIS A 1196 -7.07 -37.13 21.57
N ALA A 1197 -6.90 -37.83 20.45
CA ALA A 1197 -7.90 -38.73 19.88
C ALA A 1197 -8.86 -37.88 19.05
#